data_AF-F7NR68-F1
#
_entry.id   AF-F7NR68-F1
#
_cell.length_a   1.000
_cell.length_b   1.000
_cell.length_c   1.000
_cell.angle_alpha   90.00
_cell.angle_beta   90.00
_cell.angle_gamma   90.00
#
_symmetry.space_group_name_H-M   'P 1'
#
loop_
_entity.id
_entity.type
_entity.pdbx_description
1 polymer ?
#
loop_
_entity_poly.entity_id
_entity_poly.type
_entity_poly.pdbx_seq_one_letter_code
_entity_poly.pdbx_strand_id
1 'polypeptide(L)'
;MKLFYTLLVALLLSGCGGGGGDSVEGGNSGGSGGGGSGGGSTTDPLAQYINISTLYHGNKNKAEVNLTTLASFNDYLFFVAPELLPDYDDSDNSGFLNESCPEGGSVNIEKTSKENELKLTFNSCKSEGSVVTGSVTARILTTNSVGDITDAQFIFQDVQLVADFGSYTLKGVMRQASTGEVCPDTTTTYNLLLNGPASHQVLFNNFKFRRVGNAQVYCSANGIYLAGEVMDSRYGAMSYLSSEVFVLNTMISGPEKGRLQLTGANNASAVWSVNSYQNKGSTDTFYRYDIDLNGDQEFEVSYQYLNEHFSAELLTSFEDRDGDGMQDAWELVVGLSPSDPSDALLDSDGDGFTNIDEFRYLGHPNDPLLMPAIADLQLGGSDRQFSFGEDFHVPIALGNKSFNVDATDIVLTLDLTGNAEFRQTGGCLLTKQNKQLVCRYQKLPARSIDRFSYGLLVPESELGFLSVQININVSSFAHDPNPSDNQLSFLVSRAEALPDYAIHADVTPDEPVTHFLGVIAEVAKYKFTLMNLGDSVTGSSVVMTVPPQVSIEKMTCYNIDSQSWVNCDLRTMWDLQADSLSFQMTLKGELPGNDELILSVSHPAMGTLKSFKMPIVVGQPASTIQQTIDASEDGAIVEVPAGIFIGSLDLTAKKTVLKSVSGADSTYLFASGFKFGKPSDSIKLAHGSSLANFTVSHSIIVEDEGSIVENNVFGKAEWHRWGSGIYSGHSLIVRNNITKGNFVFPDFRSSTGSVKACSSIQILNKERNPIDVVVENNLFIGPLKREPGSSEICGGAMFSSAGSIKLAFNHNTITGVGTGISVEEYTFDSVAEVKMNNNIFSASLSALRLNWSSNDPSEISAELNNNLYWDNYSDYQGIAGILLESGKISADPRLNPNGWLEVSSPAIDAAFDLGLSTDVNGASRPIDGNGDGIAAPDIGAVEFQP
;
A
#
# COMPACT_ATOMS: atom_id res chain seq x y z
N MET A 1 25.49 57.38 8.10
CA MET A 1 26.46 57.65 6.99
C MET A 1 26.83 59.14 6.82
N LYS A 2 25.95 60.10 7.17
CA LYS A 2 26.28 61.55 7.11
C LYS A 2 27.10 62.07 8.30
N LEU A 3 26.86 61.57 9.53
CA LEU A 3 27.72 61.80 10.72
C LEU A 3 29.21 61.46 10.47
N PHE A 4 29.45 60.48 9.58
CA PHE A 4 30.78 59.99 9.23
C PHE A 4 31.54 60.96 8.31
N TYR A 5 30.82 61.70 7.46
CA TYR A 5 31.41 62.71 6.57
C TYR A 5 31.86 63.94 7.37
N THR A 6 31.06 64.37 8.36
CA THR A 6 31.41 65.52 9.20
C THR A 6 32.58 65.19 10.14
N LEU A 7 32.58 64.03 10.81
CA LEU A 7 33.70 63.62 11.66
C LEU A 7 35.05 63.48 10.92
N LEU A 8 35.01 63.12 9.63
CA LEU A 8 36.18 63.07 8.74
C LEU A 8 36.88 64.43 8.61
N VAL A 9 36.08 65.49 8.41
CA VAL A 9 36.56 66.86 8.20
C VAL A 9 37.18 67.42 9.50
N ALA A 10 36.68 67.02 10.67
CA ALA A 10 37.22 67.41 11.98
C ALA A 10 38.62 66.87 12.29
N LEU A 11 38.94 65.68 11.75
CA LEU A 11 40.19 64.94 11.98
C LEU A 11 41.26 65.25 10.92
N LEU A 12 40.87 65.49 9.67
CA LEU A 12 41.79 65.82 8.57
C LEU A 12 42.50 67.18 8.73
N LEU A 13 41.93 68.11 9.52
CA LEU A 13 42.52 69.43 9.75
C LEU A 13 43.71 69.46 10.74
N SER A 14 44.13 68.34 11.34
CA SER A 14 45.24 68.30 12.32
C SER A 14 46.39 67.32 12.01
N GLY A 15 46.43 66.68 10.84
CA GLY A 15 47.37 65.58 10.57
C GLY A 15 48.29 65.74 9.36
N CYS A 16 49.06 66.83 9.24
CA CYS A 16 50.16 66.91 8.27
C CYS A 16 51.50 66.79 9.03
N GLY A 17 52.10 65.60 9.02
CA GLY A 17 53.34 65.35 9.76
C GLY A 17 53.98 63.98 9.57
N GLY A 18 54.34 63.64 8.32
CA GLY A 18 55.57 62.93 7.95
C GLY A 18 55.89 61.51 8.49
N GLY A 19 56.17 60.60 7.54
CA GLY A 19 57.36 59.73 7.65
C GLY A 19 57.13 58.21 7.63
N GLY A 20 57.12 57.67 6.40
CA GLY A 20 57.71 56.39 5.92
C GLY A 20 58.01 55.20 6.84
N GLY A 21 57.73 54.00 6.31
CA GLY A 21 58.58 52.83 6.54
C GLY A 21 57.87 51.48 6.73
N ASP A 22 57.88 50.69 5.66
CA ASP A 22 58.07 49.23 5.62
C ASP A 22 56.97 48.23 6.03
N SER A 23 56.60 47.49 4.99
CA SER A 23 56.11 46.12 4.92
C SER A 23 56.79 45.11 5.85
N VAL A 24 56.04 44.11 6.34
CA VAL A 24 56.24 42.67 6.02
C VAL A 24 55.08 41.83 6.61
N GLU A 25 54.80 40.79 5.84
CA GLU A 25 53.83 39.69 5.89
C GLU A 25 53.57 39.00 7.24
N GLY A 26 52.30 38.61 7.42
CA GLY A 26 51.88 37.20 7.43
C GLY A 26 52.24 36.33 8.65
N GLY A 27 51.23 35.78 9.33
CA GLY A 27 51.45 34.61 10.18
C GLY A 27 50.39 34.33 11.22
N ASN A 28 49.54 33.37 10.88
CA ASN A 28 48.43 32.79 11.63
C ASN A 28 48.76 32.31 13.07
N SER A 29 47.81 32.62 13.97
CA SER A 29 47.27 31.83 15.10
C SER A 29 48.13 30.85 15.91
N GLY A 30 48.03 30.99 17.25
CA GLY A 30 47.90 29.86 18.18
C GLY A 30 48.73 29.98 19.45
N GLY A 31 48.09 30.20 20.61
CA GLY A 31 48.77 30.05 21.89
C GLY A 31 48.08 30.70 23.08
N SER A 32 47.34 29.89 23.84
CA SER A 32 46.84 30.15 25.20
C SER A 32 47.93 30.61 26.16
N GLY A 33 47.61 31.52 27.09
CA GLY A 33 48.31 31.60 28.37
C GLY A 33 48.21 32.93 29.12
N GLY A 34 47.67 32.86 30.34
CA GLY A 34 48.33 33.46 31.51
C GLY A 34 48.00 34.92 31.84
N GLY A 35 47.32 35.10 32.97
CA GLY A 35 47.14 36.40 33.60
C GLY A 35 48.46 37.07 33.98
N GLY A 36 48.54 38.35 33.67
CA GLY A 36 49.55 39.29 34.17
C GLY A 36 48.85 40.50 34.76
N SER A 37 48.93 40.62 36.09
CA SER A 37 48.52 41.81 36.84
C SER A 37 49.46 42.98 36.52
N GLY A 38 48.92 44.05 35.94
CA GLY A 38 49.58 45.35 35.81
C GLY A 38 48.64 46.45 36.29
N GLY A 39 48.91 46.98 37.49
CA GLY A 39 48.17 48.11 38.06
C GLY A 39 48.46 49.41 37.32
N GLY A 40 47.38 50.10 36.96
CA GLY A 40 47.35 51.44 36.38
C GLY A 40 45.89 51.88 36.30
N SER A 41 45.32 52.26 37.45
CA SER A 41 43.96 52.81 37.54
C SER A 41 43.91 54.19 36.86
N THR A 42 43.65 54.20 35.57
CA THR A 42 42.89 55.27 34.92
C THR A 42 41.47 54.75 34.72
N THR A 43 40.64 54.82 35.77
CA THR A 43 39.21 54.54 35.62
C THR A 43 38.65 55.51 34.60
N ASP A 44 38.30 55.01 33.41
CA ASP A 44 37.62 55.78 32.36
C ASP A 44 36.41 56.49 33.00
N PRO A 45 36.33 57.84 33.00
CA PRO A 45 35.24 58.56 33.65
C PRO A 45 33.86 58.20 33.07
N LEU A 46 33.83 57.59 31.89
CA LEU A 46 32.63 57.09 31.22
C LEU A 46 32.28 55.64 31.59
N ALA A 47 33.08 54.94 32.41
CA ALA A 47 32.87 53.54 32.75
C ALA A 47 31.49 53.24 33.38
N GLN A 48 30.92 54.20 34.12
CA GLN A 48 29.58 54.11 34.69
C GLN A 48 28.45 54.05 33.64
N TYR A 49 28.68 54.58 32.45
CA TYR A 49 27.76 54.54 31.31
C TYR A 49 28.05 53.37 30.35
N ILE A 50 29.15 52.65 30.55
CA ILE A 50 29.51 51.46 29.77
C ILE A 50 29.02 50.19 30.48
N ASN A 51 29.24 50.11 31.80
CA ASN A 51 28.84 48.97 32.62
C ASN A 51 27.43 49.15 33.21
N ILE A 52 26.42 49.25 32.35
CA ILE A 52 25.04 49.59 32.75
C ILE A 52 24.19 48.42 33.22
N SER A 53 24.58 47.17 32.95
CA SER A 53 23.76 45.99 33.25
C SER A 53 23.53 45.78 34.76
N THR A 54 24.44 46.29 35.60
CA THR A 54 24.31 46.27 37.06
C THR A 54 23.32 47.30 37.59
N LEU A 55 22.92 48.29 36.78
CA LEU A 55 21.96 49.35 37.11
C LEU A 55 20.50 48.96 36.80
N TYR A 56 20.30 47.80 36.20
CA TYR A 56 18.97 47.23 35.97
C TYR A 56 18.49 46.46 37.22
N HIS A 57 17.38 46.94 37.78
CA HIS A 57 16.75 46.45 39.01
C HIS A 57 15.40 45.76 38.77
N GLY A 58 14.96 45.66 37.51
CA GLY A 58 13.70 45.01 37.11
C GLY A 58 13.74 43.47 37.08
N ASN A 59 12.66 42.87 36.57
CA ASN A 59 12.56 41.43 36.37
C ASN A 59 13.65 40.92 35.39
N LYS A 60 14.43 39.93 35.83
CA LYS A 60 15.51 39.29 35.04
C LYS A 60 15.15 37.91 34.49
N ASN A 61 13.99 37.37 34.87
CA ASN A 61 13.53 36.09 34.35
C ASN A 61 13.10 36.25 32.89
N LYS A 62 13.09 35.17 32.11
CA LYS A 62 12.53 35.20 30.76
C LYS A 62 11.04 35.56 30.80
N ALA A 63 10.60 36.42 29.89
CA ALA A 63 9.20 36.83 29.76
C ALA A 63 8.35 35.69 29.21
N GLU A 64 7.10 35.59 29.64
CA GLU A 64 6.12 34.70 29.01
C GLU A 64 5.86 35.15 27.56
N VAL A 65 5.59 34.21 26.65
CA VAL A 65 5.27 34.50 25.25
C VAL A 65 3.74 34.51 25.11
N ASN A 66 3.16 35.70 25.00
CA ASN A 66 1.74 35.92 24.75
C ASN A 66 1.54 37.28 24.02
N LEU A 67 0.32 37.58 23.57
CA LEU A 67 0.05 38.79 22.80
C LEU A 67 0.44 40.08 23.53
N THR A 68 0.18 40.17 24.84
CA THR A 68 0.50 41.36 25.64
C THR A 68 2.01 41.62 25.75
N THR A 69 2.81 40.57 25.97
CA THR A 69 4.27 40.73 26.05
C THR A 69 4.85 41.00 24.68
N LEU A 70 4.41 40.29 23.63
CA LEU A 70 4.89 40.49 22.25
C LEU A 70 4.64 41.90 21.74
N ALA A 71 3.45 42.48 21.99
CA ALA A 71 3.15 43.88 21.67
C ALA A 71 4.22 44.83 22.22
N SER A 72 4.48 44.74 23.54
CA SER A 72 5.48 45.60 24.21
C SER A 72 6.90 45.39 23.69
N PHE A 73 7.28 44.15 23.37
CA PHE A 73 8.60 43.84 22.83
C PHE A 73 8.73 44.26 21.35
N ASN A 74 7.67 44.22 20.56
CA ASN A 74 7.70 44.73 19.19
C ASN A 74 7.85 46.27 19.16
N ASP A 75 7.22 47.00 20.09
CA ASP A 75 7.43 48.46 20.23
C ASP A 75 8.91 48.83 20.43
N TYR A 76 9.64 48.04 21.23
CA TYR A 76 11.08 48.25 21.44
C TYR A 76 11.91 48.06 20.17
N LEU A 77 11.44 47.24 19.24
CA LEU A 77 12.10 47.05 17.96
C LEU A 77 11.97 48.29 17.07
N PHE A 78 10.77 48.86 16.99
CA PHE A 78 10.51 50.12 16.27
C PHE A 78 11.25 51.32 16.88
N PHE A 79 11.69 51.23 18.13
CA PHE A 79 12.53 52.25 18.76
C PHE A 79 14.01 52.21 18.30
N VAL A 80 14.63 51.02 18.21
CA VAL A 80 16.07 50.90 17.86
C VAL A 80 16.35 50.71 16.38
N ALA A 81 15.29 50.51 15.58
CA ALA A 81 15.34 50.41 14.13
C ALA A 81 15.59 51.76 13.40
N PRO A 82 14.93 52.88 13.77
CA PRO A 82 15.36 54.22 13.36
C PRO A 82 16.58 54.60 14.21
N GLU A 83 17.65 55.03 13.57
CA GLU A 83 18.95 55.27 14.22
C GLU A 83 18.79 56.26 15.41
N LEU A 84 19.11 55.87 16.66
CA LEU A 84 18.81 56.67 17.88
C LEU A 84 19.44 58.07 17.95
N LEU A 85 20.36 58.39 17.04
CA LEU A 85 20.95 59.72 16.95
C LEU A 85 20.11 60.54 15.97
N PRO A 86 19.52 61.67 16.41
CA PRO A 86 18.70 62.50 15.53
C PRO A 86 19.54 63.05 14.37
N ASP A 87 18.91 63.22 13.21
CA ASP A 87 19.56 63.87 12.07
C ASP A 87 19.81 65.36 12.39
N TYR A 88 20.76 65.98 11.70
CA TYR A 88 21.03 67.43 11.82
C TYR A 88 21.52 67.99 10.48
N ASP A 89 21.24 69.27 10.24
CA ASP A 89 21.65 69.96 9.02
C ASP A 89 23.12 70.40 9.14
N ASP A 90 23.97 69.91 8.25
CA ASP A 90 25.42 70.13 8.21
C ASP A 90 25.74 71.15 7.11
N SER A 91 25.35 72.41 7.34
CA SER A 91 25.40 73.47 6.32
C SER A 91 26.64 74.38 6.40
N ASP A 92 27.45 74.28 7.47
CA ASP A 92 28.59 75.20 7.72
C ASP A 92 29.98 74.54 7.59
N ASN A 93 30.69 74.90 6.52
CA ASN A 93 32.10 74.52 6.24
C ASN A 93 33.15 75.13 7.21
N SER A 94 32.75 75.67 8.38
CA SER A 94 33.62 76.52 9.22
C SER A 94 33.96 75.97 10.62
N GLY A 95 33.59 74.73 10.92
CA GLY A 95 34.04 74.02 12.12
C GLY A 95 33.10 74.14 13.32
N PHE A 96 32.27 73.11 13.48
CA PHE A 96 31.67 72.57 14.72
C PHE A 96 31.37 73.55 15.85
N LEU A 97 30.29 74.34 15.75
CA LEU A 97 29.56 74.89 16.91
C LEU A 97 28.09 75.22 16.52
N ASN A 98 27.11 74.57 17.18
CA ASN A 98 25.65 74.80 17.09
C ASN A 98 24.93 74.47 15.76
N GLU A 99 24.87 73.20 15.36
CA GLU A 99 24.06 72.76 14.21
C GLU A 99 22.56 72.70 14.56
N SER A 100 21.70 72.91 13.55
CA SER A 100 20.24 72.87 13.71
C SER A 100 19.69 71.46 13.42
N CYS A 101 18.74 71.02 14.24
CA CYS A 101 18.03 69.76 13.99
C CYS A 101 16.83 69.97 13.03
N PRO A 102 16.44 68.97 12.22
CA PRO A 102 15.48 69.13 11.12
C PRO A 102 14.12 69.70 11.53
N GLU A 103 13.61 69.32 12.71
CA GLU A 103 12.30 69.74 13.22
C GLU A 103 12.41 70.73 14.38
N GLY A 104 13.62 71.25 14.63
CA GLY A 104 13.92 72.25 15.65
C GLY A 104 14.80 71.75 16.80
N GLY A 105 15.39 72.68 17.56
CA GLY A 105 16.45 72.39 18.54
C GLY A 105 17.85 72.49 17.93
N SER A 106 18.88 72.13 18.70
CA SER A 106 20.28 72.17 18.21
C SER A 106 21.16 71.06 18.77
N VAL A 107 22.27 70.81 18.09
CA VAL A 107 23.36 69.95 18.58
C VAL A 107 24.68 70.72 18.58
N ASN A 108 25.39 70.67 19.70
CA ASN A 108 26.74 71.24 19.83
C ASN A 108 27.78 70.12 19.87
N ILE A 109 28.86 70.24 19.08
CA ILE A 109 29.89 69.20 18.93
C ILE A 109 31.24 69.77 19.39
N GLU A 110 31.83 69.17 20.40
CA GLU A 110 33.08 69.62 21.01
C GLU A 110 34.14 68.51 21.03
N LYS A 111 35.42 68.85 20.76
CA LYS A 111 36.54 67.91 20.96
C LYS A 111 36.78 67.70 22.46
N THR A 112 36.99 66.45 22.89
CA THR A 112 37.35 66.15 24.28
C THR A 112 38.88 66.22 24.49
N SER A 113 39.34 65.94 25.72
CA SER A 113 40.76 65.80 26.03
C SER A 113 41.43 64.56 25.42
N LYS A 114 40.66 63.63 24.85
CA LYS A 114 41.18 62.46 24.13
C LYS A 114 40.97 62.66 22.63
N GLU A 115 42.01 62.41 21.83
CA GLU A 115 42.02 62.71 20.40
C GLU A 115 40.99 61.93 19.57
N ASN A 116 40.53 60.78 20.07
CA ASN A 116 39.53 59.93 19.41
C ASN A 116 38.11 60.09 20.00
N GLU A 117 37.84 61.09 20.83
CA GLU A 117 36.53 61.31 21.46
C GLU A 117 35.98 62.72 21.15
N LEU A 118 34.72 62.77 20.70
CA LEU A 118 33.91 63.98 20.55
C LEU A 118 32.73 63.96 21.52
N LYS A 119 32.35 65.11 22.04
CA LYS A 119 31.14 65.30 22.86
C LYS A 119 30.07 66.00 22.03
N LEU A 120 28.94 65.33 21.87
CA LEU A 120 27.72 65.86 21.28
C LEU A 120 26.76 66.26 22.40
N THR A 121 26.28 67.49 22.40
CA THR A 121 25.29 67.98 23.37
C THR A 121 24.04 68.41 22.62
N PHE A 122 22.97 67.63 22.78
CA PHE A 122 21.67 67.87 22.17
C PHE A 122 20.84 68.79 23.08
N ASN A 123 20.34 69.88 22.51
CA ASN A 123 19.47 70.84 23.17
C ASN A 123 18.08 70.76 22.55
N SER A 124 17.25 69.85 23.07
CA SER A 124 15.87 69.61 22.59
C SER A 124 15.81 69.40 21.08
N CYS A 125 16.73 68.59 20.56
CA CYS A 125 16.85 68.26 19.15
C CYS A 125 15.67 67.38 18.73
N LYS A 126 14.89 67.83 17.74
CA LYS A 126 13.69 67.17 17.24
C LYS A 126 13.95 66.52 15.89
N SER A 127 13.56 65.26 15.75
CA SER A 127 13.69 64.48 14.52
C SER A 127 12.71 63.31 14.54
N GLU A 128 11.90 63.16 13.49
CA GLU A 128 11.04 62.00 13.25
C GLU A 128 10.13 61.68 14.46
N GLY A 129 9.49 62.71 15.04
CA GLY A 129 8.58 62.55 16.18
C GLY A 129 9.27 62.37 17.55
N SER A 130 10.60 62.32 17.59
CA SER A 130 11.37 62.21 18.84
C SER A 130 12.03 63.54 19.25
N VAL A 131 12.23 63.74 20.57
CA VAL A 131 12.95 64.87 21.15
C VAL A 131 14.07 64.37 22.04
N VAL A 132 15.31 64.72 21.68
CA VAL A 132 16.54 64.30 22.37
C VAL A 132 17.20 65.48 23.07
N THR A 133 17.49 65.35 24.37
CA THR A 133 18.19 66.37 25.16
C THR A 133 19.23 65.72 26.08
N GLY A 134 20.50 66.11 25.98
CA GLY A 134 21.57 65.59 26.84
C GLY A 134 22.90 65.44 26.12
N SER A 135 23.87 64.83 26.78
CA SER A 135 25.22 64.64 26.23
C SER A 135 25.50 63.20 25.81
N VAL A 136 26.11 63.04 24.64
CA VAL A 136 26.61 61.78 24.10
C VAL A 136 28.09 61.96 23.78
N THR A 137 28.94 61.02 24.19
CA THR A 137 30.34 61.01 23.75
C THR A 137 30.52 59.98 22.63
N ALA A 138 30.92 60.42 21.45
CA ALA A 138 31.33 59.58 20.34
C ALA A 138 32.82 59.26 20.45
N ARG A 139 33.15 57.97 20.62
CA ARG A 139 34.50 57.42 20.68
C ARG A 139 34.80 56.65 19.40
N ILE A 140 35.74 57.15 18.62
CA ILE A 140 36.16 56.54 17.35
C ILE A 140 37.11 55.39 17.65
N LEU A 141 36.81 54.21 17.11
CA LEU A 141 37.58 52.99 17.33
C LEU A 141 38.45 52.65 16.10
N THR A 142 37.89 52.72 14.90
CA THR A 142 38.60 52.37 13.65
C THR A 142 38.17 53.28 12.49
N THR A 143 39.11 53.61 11.60
CA THR A 143 38.87 54.30 10.31
C THR A 143 39.41 53.45 9.15
N ASN A 144 38.85 53.62 7.93
CA ASN A 144 39.37 52.99 6.71
C ASN A 144 40.57 53.77 6.13
N SER A 145 41.12 53.28 5.00
CA SER A 145 42.27 53.86 4.30
C SER A 145 42.05 55.26 3.72
N VAL A 146 40.80 55.71 3.58
CA VAL A 146 40.41 57.03 3.09
C VAL A 146 40.02 57.97 4.26
N GLY A 147 40.05 57.44 5.49
CA GLY A 147 39.79 58.15 6.74
C GLY A 147 38.39 57.95 7.30
N ASP A 148 37.45 57.34 6.55
CA ASP A 148 36.06 57.19 7.00
C ASP A 148 36.03 56.34 8.24
N ILE A 149 35.23 56.74 9.22
CA ILE A 149 35.05 55.93 10.42
C ILE A 149 34.37 54.62 9.99
N THR A 150 34.87 53.49 10.45
CA THR A 150 34.27 52.17 10.21
C THR A 150 33.82 51.51 11.49
N ASP A 151 34.20 52.06 12.65
CA ASP A 151 33.79 51.59 13.96
C ASP A 151 33.79 52.74 14.97
N ALA A 152 32.63 53.04 15.55
CA ALA A 152 32.43 54.10 16.52
C ALA A 152 31.56 53.63 17.68
N GLN A 153 31.83 54.15 18.87
CA GLN A 153 31.11 53.88 20.10
C GLN A 153 30.51 55.18 20.65
N PHE A 154 29.19 55.28 20.71
CA PHE A 154 28.44 56.40 21.26
C PHE A 154 27.99 56.08 22.69
N ILE A 155 28.39 56.90 23.64
CA ILE A 155 28.18 56.71 25.08
C ILE A 155 27.18 57.76 25.56
N PHE A 156 25.96 57.32 25.89
CA PHE A 156 24.84 58.15 26.33
C PHE A 156 24.95 58.43 27.84
N GLN A 157 24.93 59.71 28.21
CA GLN A 157 25.13 60.20 29.58
C GLN A 157 23.83 60.81 30.10
N ASP A 158 22.91 59.97 30.58
CA ASP A 158 21.60 60.39 31.11
C ASP A 158 20.83 61.30 30.13
N VAL A 159 20.76 60.86 28.87
CA VAL A 159 20.09 61.59 27.79
C VAL A 159 18.59 61.45 27.92
N GLN A 160 17.87 62.57 27.98
CA GLN A 160 16.41 62.58 27.96
C GLN A 160 15.91 62.37 26.53
N LEU A 161 14.99 61.43 26.39
CA LEU A 161 14.30 61.10 25.15
C LEU A 161 12.79 61.20 25.40
N VAL A 162 12.08 61.88 24.50
CA VAL A 162 10.62 61.87 24.42
C VAL A 162 10.24 61.38 23.04
N ALA A 163 9.44 60.33 22.95
CA ALA A 163 8.93 59.76 21.70
C ALA A 163 7.50 59.23 21.91
N ASP A 164 6.84 58.75 20.86
CA ASP A 164 5.45 58.30 20.90
C ASP A 164 5.21 57.13 21.88
N PHE A 165 6.22 56.27 22.08
CA PHE A 165 6.17 55.15 23.03
C PHE A 165 6.58 55.52 24.47
N GLY A 166 6.86 56.79 24.75
CA GLY A 166 7.07 57.32 26.10
C GLY A 166 8.27 58.24 26.29
N SER A 167 8.49 58.66 27.55
CA SER A 167 9.62 59.50 27.95
C SER A 167 10.60 58.72 28.81
N TYR A 168 11.87 58.69 28.40
CA TYR A 168 12.91 57.88 29.02
C TYR A 168 14.19 58.68 29.23
N THR A 169 14.90 58.38 30.32
CA THR A 169 16.31 58.76 30.50
C THR A 169 17.20 57.59 30.06
N LEU A 170 17.93 57.80 28.97
CA LEU A 170 18.81 56.85 28.31
C LEU A 170 20.24 56.95 28.86
N LYS A 171 20.81 55.81 29.25
CA LYS A 171 22.25 55.65 29.52
C LYS A 171 22.76 54.37 28.89
N GLY A 172 24.02 54.34 28.47
CA GLY A 172 24.58 53.14 27.87
C GLY A 172 25.45 53.43 26.67
N VAL A 173 25.67 52.38 25.89
CA VAL A 173 26.54 52.39 24.72
C VAL A 173 25.79 51.88 23.50
N MET A 174 25.89 52.64 22.41
CA MET A 174 25.64 52.16 21.05
C MET A 174 26.98 52.05 20.33
N ARG A 175 27.33 50.90 19.76
CA ARG A 175 28.51 50.75 18.92
C ARG A 175 28.09 50.46 17.49
N GLN A 176 28.53 51.27 16.54
CA GLN A 176 28.23 51.08 15.13
C GLN A 176 29.52 50.69 14.40
N ALA A 177 29.52 49.52 13.76
CA ALA A 177 30.61 49.02 12.96
C ALA A 177 30.12 48.76 11.53
N SER A 178 30.84 49.27 10.51
CA SER A 178 30.47 49.14 9.11
C SER A 178 31.59 48.48 8.30
N THR A 179 31.20 47.59 7.39
CA THR A 179 32.10 46.88 6.47
C THR A 179 31.57 46.96 5.03
N GLY A 180 32.45 46.83 4.04
CA GLY A 180 32.09 46.86 2.62
C GLY A 180 31.99 48.26 2.01
N GLU A 181 32.78 48.52 0.96
CA GLU A 181 32.80 49.84 0.27
C GLU A 181 31.69 50.00 -0.76
N VAL A 182 31.26 48.91 -1.42
CA VAL A 182 30.26 48.93 -2.50
C VAL A 182 28.85 48.65 -1.99
N CYS A 183 28.72 47.74 -1.03
CA CYS A 183 27.47 47.44 -0.34
C CYS A 183 27.73 47.60 1.15
N PRO A 184 27.25 48.69 1.78
CA PRO A 184 27.51 48.92 3.19
C PRO A 184 26.80 47.86 4.04
N ASP A 185 27.53 47.22 4.93
CA ASP A 185 27.04 46.26 5.90
C ASP A 185 27.37 46.78 7.30
N THR A 186 26.38 47.41 7.93
CA THR A 186 26.51 48.13 9.19
C THR A 186 25.83 47.37 10.32
N THR A 187 26.60 47.00 11.34
CA THR A 187 26.09 46.42 12.59
C THR A 187 26.13 47.45 13.71
N THR A 188 24.95 47.80 14.23
CA THR A 188 24.78 48.60 15.44
C THR A 188 24.49 47.68 16.63
N THR A 189 25.35 47.70 17.64
CA THR A 189 25.18 46.93 18.89
C THR A 189 24.77 47.88 20.02
N TYR A 190 23.61 47.61 20.59
CA TYR A 190 23.02 48.38 21.68
C TYR A 190 23.22 47.67 23.02
N ASN A 191 23.83 48.39 23.96
CA ASN A 191 23.86 48.09 25.38
C ASN A 191 23.30 49.32 26.10
N LEU A 192 21.97 49.43 26.16
CA LEU A 192 21.27 50.65 26.58
C LEU A 192 20.29 50.36 27.71
N LEU A 193 20.29 51.20 28.74
CA LEU A 193 19.31 51.21 29.83
C LEU A 193 18.47 52.47 29.72
N LEU A 194 17.16 52.26 29.52
CA LEU A 194 16.15 53.28 29.51
C LEU A 194 15.44 53.28 30.86
N ASN A 195 15.32 54.45 31.49
CA ASN A 195 14.56 54.64 32.73
C ASN A 195 13.34 55.51 32.42
N GLY A 196 12.16 54.92 32.46
CA GLY A 196 10.88 55.57 32.20
C GLY A 196 10.12 55.96 33.48
N PRO A 197 8.87 56.40 33.34
CA PRO A 197 8.00 56.75 34.46
C PRO A 197 7.75 55.55 35.39
N ALA A 198 7.37 55.83 36.64
CA ALA A 198 7.02 54.80 37.63
C ALA A 198 8.10 53.72 37.86
N SER A 199 9.38 54.07 37.69
CA SER A 199 10.53 53.15 37.82
C SER A 199 10.55 52.00 36.80
N HIS A 200 9.85 52.14 35.67
CA HIS A 200 9.95 51.21 34.55
C HIS A 200 11.34 51.29 33.91
N GLN A 201 12.01 50.15 33.75
CA GLN A 201 13.31 50.05 33.11
C GLN A 201 13.27 49.10 31.91
N VAL A 202 13.91 49.50 30.81
CA VAL A 202 14.16 48.65 29.64
C VAL A 202 15.66 48.56 29.39
N LEU A 203 16.21 47.35 29.37
CA LEU A 203 17.63 47.08 29.13
C LEU A 203 17.81 46.32 27.81
N PHE A 204 18.43 46.97 26.83
CA PHE A 204 19.02 46.30 25.67
C PHE A 204 20.38 45.74 26.08
N ASN A 205 20.56 44.42 25.93
CA ASN A 205 21.79 43.74 26.32
C ASN A 205 22.36 43.01 25.11
N ASN A 206 23.47 43.54 24.57
CA ASN A 206 24.11 43.04 23.35
C ASN A 206 23.11 42.86 22.18
N PHE A 207 22.17 43.79 22.05
CA PHE A 207 21.17 43.77 20.98
C PHE A 207 21.79 44.28 19.69
N LYS A 208 21.84 43.45 18.66
CA LYS A 208 22.48 43.75 17.37
C LYS A 208 21.43 44.00 16.31
N PHE A 209 21.56 45.15 15.66
CA PHE A 209 20.84 45.55 14.47
C PHE A 209 21.84 45.63 13.32
N ARG A 210 21.82 44.66 12.41
CA ARG A 210 22.70 44.65 11.23
C ARG A 210 21.89 45.00 9.99
N ARG A 211 22.33 46.03 9.27
CA ARG A 211 21.73 46.52 8.04
C ARG A 211 22.69 46.27 6.88
N VAL A 212 22.20 45.59 5.84
CA VAL A 212 22.91 45.41 4.57
C VAL A 212 22.25 46.32 3.54
N GLY A 213 23.03 47.19 2.89
CA GLY A 213 22.55 48.24 1.97
C GLY A 213 22.02 49.49 2.68
N ASN A 214 21.66 50.52 1.92
CA ASN A 214 21.08 51.75 2.46
C ASN A 214 20.08 52.39 1.48
N ALA A 215 19.46 53.51 1.86
CA ALA A 215 18.44 54.19 1.04
C ALA A 215 18.91 54.63 -0.36
N GLN A 216 20.23 54.73 -0.59
CA GLN A 216 20.83 55.13 -1.86
C GLN A 216 21.48 53.96 -2.63
N VAL A 217 21.78 52.85 -1.95
CA VAL A 217 22.52 51.70 -2.50
C VAL A 217 21.76 50.41 -2.19
N TYR A 218 21.06 49.89 -3.20
CA TYR A 218 20.32 48.63 -3.13
C TYR A 218 21.25 47.44 -3.43
N CYS A 219 21.41 46.56 -2.44
CA CYS A 219 22.18 45.33 -2.57
C CYS A 219 21.30 44.09 -2.84
N SER A 220 21.89 43.01 -3.35
CA SER A 220 21.17 41.73 -3.56
C SER A 220 20.58 41.12 -2.28
N ALA A 221 21.15 41.45 -1.12
CA ALA A 221 20.68 41.04 0.20
C ALA A 221 20.22 42.24 1.07
N ASN A 222 19.66 43.28 0.45
CA ASN A 222 19.22 44.50 1.15
C ASN A 222 18.18 44.19 2.24
N GLY A 223 18.43 44.62 3.48
CA GLY A 223 17.51 44.49 4.62
C GLY A 223 18.22 44.37 5.98
N ILE A 224 17.50 43.93 7.02
CA ILE A 224 18.00 43.89 8.40
C ILE A 224 18.08 42.47 8.98
N TYR A 225 19.03 42.30 9.89
CA TYR A 225 19.16 41.16 10.78
C TYR A 225 19.16 41.64 12.23
N LEU A 226 18.40 40.95 13.07
CA LEU A 226 18.19 41.24 14.48
C LEU A 226 18.69 40.07 15.32
N ALA A 227 19.51 40.34 16.32
CA ALA A 227 19.98 39.32 17.25
C ALA A 227 20.32 39.91 18.62
N GLY A 228 19.76 39.40 19.70
CA GLY A 228 20.15 39.79 21.06
C GLY A 228 18.99 39.75 22.06
N GLU A 229 19.16 40.36 23.23
CA GLU A 229 18.18 40.29 24.32
C GLU A 229 17.75 41.69 24.77
N VAL A 230 16.45 41.84 25.03
CA VAL A 230 15.84 43.01 25.64
C VAL A 230 15.18 42.58 26.95
N MET A 231 15.33 43.35 28.02
CA MET A 231 14.68 43.11 29.31
C MET A 231 13.75 44.27 29.67
N ASP A 232 12.47 43.98 29.92
CA ASP A 232 11.51 44.91 30.53
C ASP A 232 11.36 44.58 32.02
N SER A 233 11.48 45.60 32.87
CA SER A 233 11.33 45.47 34.33
C SER A 233 10.02 44.85 34.81
N ARG A 234 8.94 44.94 34.02
CA ARG A 234 7.62 44.36 34.26
C ARG A 234 7.55 42.90 33.79
N TYR A 235 7.95 42.65 32.55
CA TYR A 235 7.69 41.37 31.87
C TYR A 235 8.85 40.37 31.93
N GLY A 236 10.09 40.84 32.08
CA GLY A 236 11.27 39.98 32.03
C GLY A 236 12.06 40.14 30.73
N ALA A 237 12.80 39.11 30.33
CA ALA A 237 13.72 39.13 29.19
C ALA A 237 13.20 38.35 27.99
N MET A 238 13.35 38.90 26.78
CA MET A 238 13.01 38.26 25.51
C MET A 238 14.17 38.36 24.53
N SER A 239 14.43 37.27 23.81
CA SER A 239 15.54 37.17 22.85
C SER A 239 15.02 37.26 21.42
N TYR A 240 15.69 38.05 20.58
CA TYR A 240 15.36 38.27 19.19
C TYR A 240 16.35 37.52 18.31
N LEU A 241 15.86 36.90 17.24
CA LEU A 241 16.68 36.27 16.22
C LEU A 241 15.98 36.30 14.85
N SER A 242 16.60 36.92 13.86
CA SER A 242 16.19 36.77 12.45
C SER A 242 17.07 35.74 11.75
N SER A 243 16.47 34.67 11.22
CA SER A 243 17.20 33.64 10.45
C SER A 243 17.47 34.04 8.99
N GLU A 244 16.73 35.03 8.50
CA GLU A 244 16.83 35.56 7.13
C GLU A 244 16.72 37.09 7.13
N VAL A 245 16.84 37.70 5.95
CA VAL A 245 16.68 39.15 5.79
C VAL A 245 15.25 39.53 6.19
N PHE A 246 15.11 40.34 7.24
CA PHE A 246 13.86 40.92 7.67
C PHE A 246 13.75 42.35 7.11
N VAL A 247 12.61 42.76 6.59
CA VAL A 247 12.36 44.11 6.05
C VAL A 247 10.93 44.50 6.40
N LEU A 248 10.78 45.66 7.02
CA LEU A 248 9.52 46.36 7.21
C LEU A 248 9.70 47.78 6.67
N ASN A 249 8.73 48.29 5.91
CA ASN A 249 8.82 49.59 5.23
C ASN A 249 8.91 50.75 6.23
N THR A 250 8.32 50.58 7.43
CA THR A 250 8.44 51.47 8.60
C THR A 250 9.86 51.53 9.18
N MET A 251 10.72 50.56 8.91
CA MET A 251 12.12 50.55 9.35
C MET A 251 13.08 50.92 8.22
N ILE A 252 12.87 50.34 7.03
CA ILE A 252 13.67 50.58 5.83
C ILE A 252 12.77 50.53 4.61
N SER A 253 12.84 51.57 3.78
CA SER A 253 12.18 51.61 2.47
C SER A 253 12.55 50.40 1.61
N GLY A 254 11.55 49.62 1.19
CA GLY A 254 11.71 48.45 0.35
C GLY A 254 10.53 47.47 0.47
N PRO A 255 10.50 46.40 -0.36
CA PRO A 255 9.47 45.39 -0.25
C PRO A 255 9.63 44.60 1.06
N GLU A 256 8.57 44.58 1.86
CA GLU A 256 8.58 43.89 3.16
C GLU A 256 8.66 42.37 2.99
N LYS A 257 9.45 41.73 3.85
CA LYS A 257 9.67 40.28 3.83
C LYS A 257 10.46 39.81 5.05
N GLY A 258 10.41 38.51 5.29
CA GLY A 258 11.36 37.80 6.14
C GLY A 258 10.77 37.35 7.46
N ARG A 259 11.63 36.91 8.36
CA ARG A 259 11.22 36.23 9.59
C ARG A 259 12.01 36.68 10.81
N LEU A 260 11.30 36.96 11.89
CA LEU A 260 11.82 37.34 13.19
C LEU A 260 11.26 36.41 14.28
N GLN A 261 12.15 35.76 15.03
CA GLN A 261 11.79 34.91 16.16
C GLN A 261 12.04 35.64 17.48
N LEU A 262 11.05 35.60 18.37
CA LEU A 262 11.13 36.09 19.75
C LEU A 262 11.03 34.90 20.71
N THR A 263 12.02 34.71 21.58
CA THR A 263 12.09 33.58 22.51
C THR A 263 12.02 34.05 23.96
N GLY A 264 11.08 33.46 24.71
CA GLY A 264 10.80 33.80 26.10
C GLY A 264 11.00 32.62 27.05
N ALA A 265 10.17 32.54 28.09
CA ALA A 265 10.19 31.52 29.12
C ALA A 265 9.91 30.12 28.55
N ASN A 266 10.44 29.08 29.20
CA ASN A 266 10.26 27.68 28.81
C ASN A 266 10.70 27.34 27.37
N ASN A 267 11.57 28.16 26.77
CA ASN A 267 11.94 28.10 25.34
C ASN A 267 10.75 28.27 24.37
N ALA A 268 9.60 28.78 24.86
CA ALA A 268 8.52 29.19 23.99
C ALA A 268 9.03 30.26 23.02
N SER A 269 8.65 30.14 21.75
CA SER A 269 9.07 31.04 20.69
C SER A 269 7.88 31.49 19.90
N ALA A 270 7.74 32.81 19.76
CA ALA A 270 6.87 33.40 18.76
C ALA A 270 7.67 33.67 17.49
N VAL A 271 7.04 33.50 16.34
CA VAL A 271 7.63 33.70 15.02
C VAL A 271 6.76 34.68 14.26
N TRP A 272 7.35 35.83 13.92
CA TRP A 272 6.76 36.80 13.03
C TRP A 272 7.30 36.61 11.62
N SER A 273 6.42 36.32 10.67
CA SER A 273 6.74 36.17 9.24
C SER A 273 6.02 37.24 8.42
N VAL A 274 6.74 37.83 7.48
CA VAL A 274 6.21 38.82 6.54
C VAL A 274 6.34 38.26 5.13
N ASN A 275 5.20 38.13 4.45
CA ASN A 275 5.10 37.59 3.11
C ASN A 275 4.50 38.63 2.17
N SER A 276 5.06 38.78 0.97
CA SER A 276 4.57 39.72 -0.05
C SER A 276 3.91 38.98 -1.22
N TYR A 277 2.75 39.45 -1.66
CA TYR A 277 2.00 38.88 -2.77
C TYR A 277 1.73 39.96 -3.84
N GLN A 278 1.80 39.57 -5.12
CA GLN A 278 1.48 40.45 -6.26
C GLN A 278 0.34 39.84 -7.09
N ASN A 279 -0.71 40.64 -7.33
CA ASN A 279 -1.81 40.23 -8.18
C ASN A 279 -1.43 40.35 -9.67
N LYS A 280 -1.79 39.36 -10.48
CA LYS A 280 -1.44 39.35 -11.90
C LYS A 280 -2.20 40.46 -12.65
N GLY A 281 -1.48 41.51 -13.03
CA GLY A 281 -2.05 42.65 -13.77
C GLY A 281 -2.38 43.86 -12.91
N SER A 282 -2.09 43.82 -11.60
CA SER A 282 -2.09 45.00 -10.73
C SER A 282 -0.65 45.41 -10.39
N THR A 283 -0.44 46.71 -10.13
CA THR A 283 0.79 47.26 -9.53
C THR A 283 0.82 47.10 -8.01
N ASP A 284 -0.29 46.68 -7.41
CA ASP A 284 -0.47 46.64 -5.97
C ASP A 284 0.23 45.42 -5.39
N THR A 285 1.05 45.68 -4.38
CA THR A 285 1.74 44.65 -3.59
C THR A 285 1.11 44.65 -2.21
N PHE A 286 0.67 43.50 -1.76
CA PHE A 286 0.06 43.33 -0.44
C PHE A 286 0.96 42.49 0.44
N TYR A 287 0.88 42.73 1.75
CA TYR A 287 1.69 42.07 2.75
C TYR A 287 0.82 41.32 3.74
N ARG A 288 1.23 40.09 4.04
CA ARG A 288 0.64 39.26 5.10
C ARG A 288 1.63 39.19 6.25
N TYR A 289 1.14 39.48 7.44
CA TYR A 289 1.88 39.44 8.70
C TYR A 289 1.34 38.29 9.51
N ASP A 290 2.17 37.26 9.65
CA ASP A 290 1.83 36.03 10.34
C ASP A 290 2.59 35.95 11.65
N ILE A 291 1.87 35.77 12.75
CA ILE A 291 2.43 35.55 14.08
C ILE A 291 1.99 34.17 14.54
N ASP A 292 2.97 33.28 14.61
CA ASP A 292 2.88 31.97 15.24
C ASP A 292 3.41 32.14 16.68
N LEU A 293 2.51 32.15 17.67
CA LEU A 293 2.78 32.43 19.07
C LEU A 293 3.53 31.29 19.77
N ASN A 294 3.45 30.07 19.25
CA ASN A 294 3.90 28.87 19.95
C ASN A 294 5.03 28.10 19.21
N GLY A 295 5.29 28.45 17.95
CA GLY A 295 6.30 27.89 17.07
C GLY A 295 5.91 26.56 16.40
N ASP A 296 4.63 26.17 16.43
CA ASP A 296 4.11 24.91 15.90
C ASP A 296 3.71 24.97 14.42
N GLN A 297 3.88 26.14 13.79
CA GLN A 297 3.53 26.43 12.40
C GLN A 297 2.02 26.55 12.13
N GLU A 298 1.20 26.61 13.16
CA GLU A 298 -0.15 27.16 13.12
C GLU A 298 -0.09 28.64 13.55
N PHE A 299 -0.63 29.54 12.73
CA PHE A 299 -0.62 30.97 13.03
C PHE A 299 -1.85 31.31 13.87
N GLU A 300 -1.66 31.74 15.11
CA GLU A 300 -2.76 32.22 15.96
C GLU A 300 -3.23 33.61 15.54
N VAL A 301 -2.35 34.39 14.90
CA VAL A 301 -2.65 35.73 14.45
C VAL A 301 -2.11 35.93 13.03
N SER A 302 -3.00 36.27 12.11
CA SER A 302 -2.67 36.57 10.72
C SER A 302 -3.44 37.80 10.27
N TYR A 303 -2.73 38.88 9.97
CA TYR A 303 -3.32 40.11 9.44
C TYR A 303 -2.80 40.44 8.06
N GLN A 304 -3.60 41.23 7.35
CA GLN A 304 -3.33 41.66 6.01
C GLN A 304 -3.65 43.14 5.90
N TYR A 305 -2.76 43.92 5.30
CA TYR A 305 -3.00 45.34 5.07
C TYR A 305 -2.64 45.72 3.65
N LEU A 306 -3.40 46.67 3.11
CA LEU A 306 -2.99 47.46 1.96
C LEU A 306 -1.78 48.30 2.38
N ASN A 307 -0.72 48.31 1.55
CA ASN A 307 0.52 49.03 1.86
C ASN A 307 0.30 50.53 2.12
N GLU A 308 -0.74 51.14 1.53
CA GLU A 308 -1.06 52.55 1.70
C GLU A 308 -1.69 52.91 3.06
N HIS A 309 -2.24 51.92 3.76
CA HIS A 309 -2.85 52.06 5.09
C HIS A 309 -1.96 51.51 6.22
N PHE A 310 -0.74 51.11 5.87
CA PHE A 310 0.18 50.48 6.81
C PHE A 310 0.74 51.48 7.84
N SER A 311 0.76 51.08 9.11
CA SER A 311 1.39 51.81 10.21
C SER A 311 2.09 50.84 11.17
N ALA A 312 3.04 51.33 11.97
CA ALA A 312 3.72 50.49 12.97
C ALA A 312 2.74 49.97 14.04
N GLU A 313 1.71 50.74 14.37
CA GLU A 313 0.70 50.40 15.38
C GLU A 313 -0.13 49.17 14.97
N LEU A 314 -0.40 48.99 13.67
CA LEU A 314 -1.05 47.78 13.13
C LEU A 314 -0.25 46.50 13.38
N LEU A 315 1.05 46.60 13.68
CA LEU A 315 1.94 45.46 13.92
C LEU A 315 2.29 45.24 15.40
N THR A 316 1.87 46.16 16.28
CA THR A 316 2.17 46.08 17.71
C THR A 316 0.93 46.05 18.59
N SER A 317 -0.22 46.53 18.10
CA SER A 317 -1.50 46.46 18.81
C SER A 317 -2.37 45.33 18.27
N PHE A 318 -2.41 44.23 19.02
CA PHE A 318 -3.29 43.07 18.76
C PHE A 318 -4.59 43.13 19.57
N GLU A 319 -4.95 44.30 20.09
CA GLU A 319 -6.19 44.47 20.86
C GLU A 319 -7.40 44.42 19.92
N ASP A 320 -8.44 43.69 20.36
CA ASP A 320 -9.78 43.65 19.81
C ASP A 320 -10.71 43.83 21.03
N ARG A 321 -11.04 45.09 21.33
CA ARG A 321 -11.65 45.48 22.59
C ARG A 321 -13.10 45.00 22.71
N ASP A 322 -13.83 44.96 21.60
CA ASP A 322 -15.24 44.56 21.58
C ASP A 322 -15.48 43.12 21.10
N GLY A 323 -14.44 42.44 20.62
CA GLY A 323 -14.40 41.02 20.37
C GLY A 323 -15.10 40.61 19.08
N ASP A 324 -15.16 41.50 18.10
CA ASP A 324 -15.80 41.23 16.81
C ASP A 324 -14.87 40.57 15.79
N GLY A 325 -13.57 40.48 16.11
CA GLY A 325 -12.55 39.85 15.27
C GLY A 325 -11.84 40.83 14.33
N MET A 326 -12.10 42.12 14.42
CA MET A 326 -11.29 43.21 13.85
C MET A 326 -10.41 43.79 14.96
N GLN A 327 -9.22 44.27 14.61
CA GLN A 327 -8.32 44.84 15.62
C GLN A 327 -8.55 46.35 15.77
N ASP A 328 -8.45 46.85 17.00
CA ASP A 328 -8.62 48.26 17.36
C ASP A 328 -7.82 49.20 16.46
N ALA A 329 -6.56 48.86 16.21
CA ALA A 329 -5.66 49.71 15.44
C ALA A 329 -6.09 49.79 13.97
N TRP A 330 -6.68 48.73 13.42
CA TRP A 330 -7.19 48.74 12.05
C TRP A 330 -8.48 49.54 11.98
N GLU A 331 -9.42 49.28 12.89
CA GLU A 331 -10.68 50.01 12.97
C GLU A 331 -10.48 51.53 13.05
N LEU A 332 -9.53 51.99 13.89
CA LEU A 332 -9.18 53.42 13.97
C LEU A 332 -8.62 53.98 12.67
N VAL A 333 -7.79 53.20 11.96
CA VAL A 333 -7.21 53.61 10.66
C VAL A 333 -8.29 53.75 9.59
N VAL A 334 -9.27 52.84 9.57
CA VAL A 334 -10.35 52.85 8.58
C VAL A 334 -11.57 53.67 9.02
N GLY A 335 -11.61 54.17 10.26
CA GLY A 335 -12.68 55.04 10.77
C GLY A 335 -13.89 54.32 11.38
N LEU A 336 -13.71 53.05 11.78
CA LEU A 336 -14.66 52.24 12.56
C LEU A 336 -14.47 52.46 14.07
N SER A 337 -15.30 51.81 14.89
CA SER A 337 -15.35 52.02 16.33
C SER A 337 -14.85 50.79 17.10
N PRO A 338 -13.65 50.84 17.75
CA PRO A 338 -13.09 49.79 18.60
C PRO A 338 -13.82 49.52 19.93
N SER A 339 -15.12 49.74 19.96
CA SER A 339 -16.00 49.57 21.11
C SER A 339 -17.44 49.26 20.72
N ASP A 340 -17.71 49.10 19.42
CA ASP A 340 -19.02 48.77 18.86
C ASP A 340 -18.92 47.52 17.95
N PRO A 341 -19.10 46.31 18.50
CA PRO A 341 -18.90 45.06 17.75
C PRO A 341 -19.96 44.82 16.67
N SER A 342 -20.95 45.72 16.55
CA SER A 342 -21.99 45.62 15.53
C SER A 342 -21.57 46.22 14.20
N ASP A 343 -20.52 47.05 14.18
CA ASP A 343 -20.02 47.64 12.95
C ASP A 343 -19.28 46.63 12.06
N ALA A 344 -18.68 45.57 12.62
CA ALA A 344 -18.16 44.41 11.86
C ALA A 344 -19.14 43.83 10.83
N LEU A 345 -20.44 43.84 11.13
CA LEU A 345 -21.48 43.25 10.29
C LEU A 345 -22.13 44.25 9.33
N LEU A 346 -21.70 45.51 9.33
CA LEU A 346 -22.19 46.54 8.41
C LEU A 346 -21.45 46.46 7.08
N ASP A 347 -22.14 46.85 6.02
CA ASP A 347 -21.59 47.15 4.69
C ASP A 347 -21.59 48.67 4.57
N SER A 348 -20.49 49.29 5.00
CA SER A 348 -20.45 50.73 5.28
C SER A 348 -20.36 51.58 4.01
N ASP A 349 -19.83 51.02 2.92
CA ASP A 349 -19.70 51.69 1.62
C ASP A 349 -20.69 51.18 0.54
N GLY A 350 -21.40 50.07 0.80
CA GLY A 350 -22.46 49.53 -0.03
C GLY A 350 -21.98 48.65 -1.18
N ASP A 351 -20.76 48.10 -1.12
CA ASP A 351 -20.18 47.24 -2.15
C ASP A 351 -20.65 45.76 -2.06
N GLY A 352 -21.34 45.41 -0.97
CA GLY A 352 -21.92 44.10 -0.71
C GLY A 352 -21.10 43.20 0.22
N PHE A 353 -19.99 43.69 0.76
CA PHE A 353 -19.18 43.00 1.76
C PHE A 353 -19.34 43.64 3.14
N THR A 354 -19.23 42.83 4.19
CA THR A 354 -19.22 43.37 5.55
C THR A 354 -17.84 43.90 5.91
N ASN A 355 -17.76 44.87 6.82
CA ASN A 355 -16.49 45.43 7.30
C ASN A 355 -15.51 44.32 7.76
N ILE A 356 -16.01 43.23 8.35
CA ILE A 356 -15.18 42.07 8.73
C ILE A 356 -14.72 41.21 7.55
N ASP A 357 -15.50 41.10 6.48
CA ASP A 357 -15.06 40.45 5.24
C ASP A 357 -13.95 41.27 4.60
N GLU A 358 -14.08 42.58 4.60
CA GLU A 358 -13.07 43.49 4.08
C GLU A 358 -11.77 43.44 4.88
N PHE A 359 -11.86 43.40 6.21
CA PHE A 359 -10.71 43.17 7.08
C PHE A 359 -9.97 41.87 6.75
N ARG A 360 -10.71 40.78 6.46
CA ARG A 360 -10.14 39.44 6.22
C ARG A 360 -9.59 39.24 4.82
N TYR A 361 -10.14 39.94 3.82
CA TYR A 361 -9.93 39.66 2.40
C TYR A 361 -9.47 40.87 1.58
N LEU A 362 -8.83 41.84 2.24
CA LEU A 362 -8.24 43.05 1.66
C LEU A 362 -9.24 43.97 0.95
N GLY A 363 -10.43 44.14 1.53
CA GLY A 363 -11.37 45.21 1.16
C GLY A 363 -11.09 46.53 1.91
N HIS A 364 -11.95 47.53 1.74
CA HIS A 364 -11.85 48.80 2.47
C HIS A 364 -13.24 49.37 2.80
N PRO A 365 -13.63 49.44 4.08
CA PRO A 365 -15.03 49.67 4.51
C PRO A 365 -15.62 51.04 4.17
N ASN A 366 -14.83 51.93 3.61
CA ASN A 366 -15.27 53.26 3.18
C ASN A 366 -14.93 53.56 1.72
N ASP A 367 -14.46 52.59 0.93
CA ASP A 367 -14.12 52.77 -0.49
C ASP A 367 -14.67 51.62 -1.35
N PRO A 368 -15.82 51.83 -2.02
CA PRO A 368 -16.52 50.77 -2.75
C PRO A 368 -15.81 50.34 -4.05
N LEU A 369 -14.66 50.94 -4.38
CA LEU A 369 -13.80 50.51 -5.48
C LEU A 369 -12.75 49.47 -5.04
N LEU A 370 -12.51 49.34 -3.74
CA LEU A 370 -11.56 48.42 -3.13
C LEU A 370 -12.28 47.20 -2.52
N MET A 371 -12.95 46.43 -3.37
CA MET A 371 -13.67 45.22 -2.95
C MET A 371 -12.71 44.06 -2.59
N PRO A 372 -13.11 43.18 -1.66
CA PRO A 372 -12.45 41.89 -1.43
C PRO A 372 -12.17 41.09 -2.70
N ALA A 373 -11.01 40.42 -2.74
CA ALA A 373 -10.72 39.46 -3.82
C ALA A 373 -11.66 38.26 -3.71
N ILE A 374 -12.41 37.93 -4.76
CA ILE A 374 -13.37 36.81 -4.75
C ILE A 374 -12.78 35.58 -5.44
N ALA A 375 -12.63 34.47 -4.72
CA ALA A 375 -12.28 33.18 -5.30
C ALA A 375 -13.17 32.03 -4.79
N ASP A 376 -13.91 31.38 -5.71
CA ASP A 376 -14.73 30.18 -5.45
C ASP A 376 -13.84 28.94 -5.52
N LEU A 377 -13.43 28.44 -4.35
CA LEU A 377 -12.71 27.19 -4.24
C LEU A 377 -13.68 26.01 -4.19
N GLN A 378 -13.22 24.86 -4.66
CA GLN A 378 -14.02 23.65 -4.60
C GLN A 378 -13.14 22.43 -4.28
N LEU A 379 -13.53 21.70 -3.24
CA LEU A 379 -12.98 20.37 -2.97
C LEU A 379 -13.75 19.28 -3.73
N GLY A 380 -13.00 18.29 -4.21
CA GLY A 380 -13.52 17.08 -4.79
C GLY A 380 -12.82 15.85 -4.24
N GLY A 381 -13.57 14.80 -4.00
CA GLY A 381 -13.10 13.52 -3.50
C GLY A 381 -14.29 12.59 -3.33
N SER A 382 -14.03 11.30 -3.24
CA SER A 382 -15.08 10.30 -3.18
C SER A 382 -14.59 9.07 -2.44
N ASP A 383 -15.55 8.32 -1.90
CA ASP A 383 -15.25 7.03 -1.31
C ASP A 383 -14.48 6.15 -2.29
N ARG A 384 -13.45 5.47 -1.79
CA ARG A 384 -12.65 4.55 -2.59
C ARG A 384 -12.25 3.34 -1.77
N GLN A 385 -12.34 2.18 -2.41
CA GLN A 385 -11.85 0.92 -1.86
C GLN A 385 -10.62 0.48 -2.67
N PHE A 386 -9.58 0.08 -1.94
CA PHE A 386 -8.32 -0.43 -2.44
C PHE A 386 -8.22 -1.93 -2.17
N SER A 387 -7.60 -2.68 -3.07
CA SER A 387 -7.24 -4.07 -2.80
C SER A 387 -6.12 -4.14 -1.75
N PHE A 388 -6.00 -5.29 -1.08
CA PHE A 388 -4.84 -5.53 -0.24
C PHE A 388 -3.57 -5.56 -1.12
N GLY A 389 -2.48 -4.92 -0.67
CA GLY A 389 -1.25 -4.78 -1.45
C GLY A 389 -1.22 -3.65 -2.49
N GLU A 390 -2.35 -2.99 -2.81
CA GLU A 390 -2.35 -1.75 -3.60
C GLU A 390 -1.80 -0.58 -2.77
N ASP A 391 -1.13 0.39 -3.42
CA ASP A 391 -0.71 1.63 -2.78
C ASP A 391 -1.92 2.36 -2.19
N PHE A 392 -2.03 2.36 -0.86
CA PHE A 392 -3.14 2.98 -0.15
C PHE A 392 -2.99 4.50 -0.15
N HIS A 393 -3.89 5.23 -0.80
CA HIS A 393 -3.77 6.69 -0.97
C HIS A 393 -5.10 7.43 -0.97
N VAL A 394 -5.04 8.72 -0.69
CA VAL A 394 -6.19 9.64 -0.62
C VAL A 394 -6.24 10.49 -1.90
N PRO A 395 -7.19 10.24 -2.81
CA PRO A 395 -7.36 11.04 -4.03
C PRO A 395 -8.18 12.32 -3.75
N ILE A 396 -7.64 13.48 -4.12
CA ILE A 396 -8.27 14.79 -3.89
C ILE A 396 -8.21 15.63 -5.16
N ALA A 397 -9.24 16.44 -5.39
CA ALA A 397 -9.26 17.51 -6.36
C ALA A 397 -9.49 18.84 -5.65
N LEU A 398 -8.77 19.87 -6.08
CA LEU A 398 -8.93 21.24 -5.61
C LEU A 398 -9.12 22.13 -6.84
N GLY A 399 -10.28 22.77 -6.94
CA GLY A 399 -10.66 23.65 -8.03
C GLY A 399 -10.76 25.10 -7.60
N ASN A 400 -10.61 26.01 -8.57
CA ASN A 400 -10.99 27.40 -8.47
C ASN A 400 -11.97 27.71 -9.63
N LYS A 401 -13.25 27.92 -9.33
CA LYS A 401 -14.30 28.18 -10.34
C LYS A 401 -14.40 29.64 -10.77
N SER A 402 -13.63 30.51 -10.14
CA SER A 402 -13.64 31.95 -10.44
C SER A 402 -13.33 32.22 -11.90
N PHE A 403 -13.97 33.23 -12.47
CA PHE A 403 -13.86 33.50 -13.90
C PHE A 403 -12.46 34.04 -14.27
N ASN A 404 -11.93 35.00 -13.51
CA ASN A 404 -10.66 35.71 -13.79
C ASN A 404 -9.79 35.96 -12.55
N VAL A 405 -10.16 35.45 -11.38
CA VAL A 405 -9.42 35.67 -10.13
C VAL A 405 -8.66 34.41 -9.76
N ASP A 406 -7.34 34.52 -9.67
CA ASP A 406 -6.49 33.45 -9.17
C ASP A 406 -6.63 33.41 -7.64
N ALA A 407 -6.88 32.24 -7.06
CA ALA A 407 -6.79 32.08 -5.61
C ALA A 407 -5.31 32.10 -5.23
N THR A 408 -4.98 32.77 -4.13
CA THR A 408 -3.62 32.84 -3.61
C THR A 408 -3.58 32.34 -2.17
N ASP A 409 -2.39 31.88 -1.76
CA ASP A 409 -2.13 31.40 -0.41
C ASP A 409 -3.11 30.32 0.08
N ILE A 410 -3.33 29.31 -0.77
CA ILE A 410 -4.25 28.22 -0.47
C ILE A 410 -3.63 27.31 0.60
N VAL A 411 -4.34 27.11 1.70
CA VAL A 411 -4.00 26.15 2.75
C VAL A 411 -4.99 25.00 2.68
N LEU A 412 -4.48 23.81 2.38
CA LEU A 412 -5.24 22.57 2.33
C LEU A 412 -4.85 21.70 3.53
N THR A 413 -5.82 21.41 4.39
CA THR A 413 -5.63 20.64 5.62
C THR A 413 -6.40 19.34 5.53
N LEU A 414 -5.71 18.20 5.70
CA LEU A 414 -6.30 16.88 5.70
C LEU A 414 -6.12 16.25 7.09
N ASP A 415 -7.20 15.87 7.74
CA ASP A 415 -7.20 15.13 9.01
C ASP A 415 -7.70 13.70 8.77
N LEU A 416 -6.92 12.73 9.27
CA LEU A 416 -7.25 11.30 9.17
C LEU A 416 -7.67 10.74 10.53
N THR A 417 -8.60 9.78 10.51
CA THR A 417 -8.99 9.00 11.70
C THR A 417 -8.66 7.51 11.54
N GLY A 418 -8.32 6.82 12.63
CA GLY A 418 -8.04 5.38 12.62
C GLY A 418 -6.56 5.00 12.51
N ASN A 419 -6.29 3.74 12.16
CA ASN A 419 -4.96 3.10 12.21
C ASN A 419 -4.13 3.24 10.92
N ALA A 420 -4.13 4.42 10.30
CA ALA A 420 -3.24 4.76 9.20
C ALA A 420 -2.50 6.07 9.47
N GLU A 421 -1.39 6.34 8.80
CA GLU A 421 -0.63 7.60 8.91
C GLU A 421 -0.36 8.18 7.53
N PHE A 422 -0.25 9.50 7.38
CA PHE A 422 0.18 10.08 6.12
C PHE A 422 1.65 9.76 5.87
N ARG A 423 1.98 9.38 4.63
CA ARG A 423 3.36 9.27 4.15
C ARG A 423 3.90 10.68 3.89
N GLN A 424 5.16 10.92 4.26
CA GLN A 424 5.81 12.20 3.99
C GLN A 424 5.77 12.52 2.49
N THR A 425 5.24 13.70 2.17
CA THR A 425 5.06 14.18 0.79
C THR A 425 5.71 15.56 0.65
N GLY A 426 6.46 15.78 -0.42
CA GLY A 426 7.12 17.07 -0.66
C GLY A 426 6.12 18.20 -0.83
N GLY A 427 6.34 19.34 -0.17
CA GLY A 427 5.47 20.52 -0.25
C GLY A 427 4.33 20.57 0.79
N CYS A 428 4.23 19.57 1.67
CA CYS A 428 3.28 19.56 2.78
C CYS A 428 3.97 19.22 4.11
N LEU A 429 3.40 19.67 5.21
CA LEU A 429 3.86 19.45 6.58
C LEU A 429 3.04 18.34 7.24
N LEU A 430 3.72 17.42 7.93
CA LEU A 430 3.08 16.40 8.76
C LEU A 430 2.95 16.90 10.19
N THR A 431 1.73 16.87 10.72
CA THR A 431 1.40 17.32 12.08
C THR A 431 0.59 16.24 12.82
N LYS A 432 0.28 16.45 14.10
CA LYS A 432 -0.51 15.53 14.95
C LYS A 432 -0.06 14.06 14.88
N GLN A 433 1.23 13.79 15.02
CA GLN A 433 1.81 12.43 14.93
C GLN A 433 1.49 11.74 13.57
N ASN A 434 1.71 12.45 12.45
CA ASN A 434 1.43 12.00 11.08
C ASN A 434 -0.07 11.75 10.78
N LYS A 435 -0.98 12.23 11.62
CA LYS A 435 -2.43 12.12 11.40
C LYS A 435 -3.05 13.30 10.64
N GLN A 436 -2.29 14.38 10.50
CA GLN A 436 -2.72 15.54 9.74
C GLN A 436 -1.64 15.96 8.74
N LEU A 437 -2.08 16.37 7.55
CA LEU A 437 -1.25 16.88 6.48
C LEU A 437 -1.69 18.30 6.14
N VAL A 438 -0.77 19.26 6.20
CA VAL A 438 -1.02 20.67 5.88
C VAL A 438 -0.20 21.06 4.65
N CYS A 439 -0.87 21.36 3.55
CA CYS A 439 -0.25 21.73 2.28
C CYS A 439 -0.54 23.20 1.96
N ARG A 440 0.50 23.99 1.67
CA ARG A 440 0.36 25.41 1.32
C ARG A 440 0.76 25.65 -0.13
N TYR A 441 -0.16 26.19 -0.92
CA TYR A 441 0.03 26.50 -2.33
C TYR A 441 -0.03 28.00 -2.52
N GLN A 442 0.97 28.58 -3.18
CA GLN A 442 1.00 30.03 -3.38
C GLN A 442 -0.14 30.52 -4.28
N LYS A 443 -0.59 29.68 -5.22
CA LYS A 443 -1.50 30.09 -6.28
C LYS A 443 -2.27 28.93 -6.90
N LEU A 444 -3.55 29.13 -7.14
CA LEU A 444 -4.42 28.26 -7.94
C LEU A 444 -5.15 29.12 -8.99
N PRO A 445 -4.81 28.97 -10.28
CA PRO A 445 -5.36 29.82 -11.33
C PRO A 445 -6.90 29.83 -11.42
N ALA A 446 -7.46 30.92 -11.92
CA ALA A 446 -8.87 30.98 -12.28
C ALA A 446 -9.23 29.83 -13.25
N ARG A 447 -10.36 29.15 -13.00
CA ARG A 447 -10.87 28.03 -13.83
C ARG A 447 -9.94 26.82 -13.93
N SER A 448 -9.09 26.59 -12.94
CA SER A 448 -8.25 25.38 -12.88
C SER A 448 -8.76 24.37 -11.85
N ILE A 449 -8.39 23.11 -12.06
CA ILE A 449 -8.58 22.03 -11.09
C ILE A 449 -7.27 21.24 -11.02
N ASP A 450 -6.67 21.20 -9.84
CA ASP A 450 -5.51 20.38 -9.54
C ASP A 450 -5.94 19.09 -8.85
N ARG A 451 -5.24 18.00 -9.14
CA ARG A 451 -5.52 16.66 -8.56
C ARG A 451 -4.31 16.16 -7.81
N PHE A 452 -4.54 15.76 -6.58
CA PHE A 452 -3.52 15.29 -5.65
C PHE A 452 -3.81 13.85 -5.22
N SER A 453 -2.76 13.15 -4.84
CA SER A 453 -2.85 11.82 -4.25
C SER A 453 -1.82 11.72 -3.13
N TYR A 454 -2.29 11.52 -1.90
CA TYR A 454 -1.42 11.41 -0.73
C TYR A 454 -1.38 9.98 -0.23
N GLY A 455 -0.19 9.40 -0.15
CA GLY A 455 -0.01 8.04 0.33
C GLY A 455 -0.28 7.91 1.82
N LEU A 456 -0.86 6.79 2.22
CA LEU A 456 -1.05 6.37 3.60
C LEU A 456 -0.09 5.21 3.93
N LEU A 457 0.39 5.19 5.16
CA LEU A 457 1.15 4.11 5.78
C LEU A 457 0.20 3.34 6.70
N VAL A 458 0.15 2.03 6.53
CA VAL A 458 -0.64 1.11 7.37
C VAL A 458 0.32 0.13 8.01
N PRO A 459 0.21 -0.17 9.32
CA PRO A 459 1.05 -1.19 9.97
C PRO A 459 0.90 -2.55 9.27
N GLU A 460 2.01 -3.26 9.05
CA GLU A 460 1.99 -4.60 8.42
C GLU A 460 1.16 -5.63 9.21
N SER A 461 1.00 -5.42 10.52
CA SER A 461 0.14 -6.25 11.38
C SER A 461 -1.36 -6.09 11.12
N GLU A 462 -1.76 -4.99 10.47
CA GLU A 462 -3.16 -4.74 10.15
C GLU A 462 -3.50 -5.50 8.87
N LEU A 463 -3.98 -6.75 9.02
CA LEU A 463 -4.34 -7.64 7.91
C LEU A 463 -5.84 -7.63 7.59
N GLY A 464 -6.65 -7.10 8.50
CA GLY A 464 -8.10 -7.01 8.32
C GLY A 464 -8.54 -5.88 7.39
N PHE A 465 -9.85 -5.81 7.19
CA PHE A 465 -10.49 -4.69 6.51
C PHE A 465 -10.21 -3.40 7.28
N LEU A 466 -9.68 -2.40 6.59
CA LEU A 466 -9.36 -1.10 7.17
C LEU A 466 -10.24 -0.03 6.50
N SER A 467 -10.83 0.84 7.30
CA SER A 467 -11.56 2.03 6.82
C SER A 467 -11.11 3.25 7.60
N VAL A 468 -10.79 4.31 6.87
CA VAL A 468 -10.24 5.56 7.37
C VAL A 468 -11.14 6.68 6.86
N GLN A 469 -11.66 7.51 7.77
CA GLN A 469 -12.34 8.75 7.38
C GLN A 469 -11.32 9.86 7.21
N ILE A 470 -11.42 10.55 6.08
CA ILE A 470 -10.62 11.72 5.74
C ILE A 470 -11.53 12.94 5.82
N ASN A 471 -11.12 13.94 6.59
CA ASN A 471 -11.75 15.25 6.64
C ASN A 471 -10.79 16.26 6.02
N ILE A 472 -11.26 17.06 5.08
CA ILE A 472 -10.45 18.01 4.32
C ILE A 472 -11.07 19.38 4.47
N ASN A 473 -10.25 20.37 4.76
CA ASN A 473 -10.60 21.77 4.75
C ASN A 473 -9.67 22.52 3.81
N VAL A 474 -10.18 23.51 3.09
CA VAL A 474 -9.37 24.44 2.32
C VAL A 474 -9.72 25.88 2.66
N SER A 475 -8.71 26.74 2.70
CA SER A 475 -8.85 28.18 2.81
C SER A 475 -7.94 28.87 1.81
N SER A 476 -8.26 30.11 1.43
CA SER A 476 -7.35 30.96 0.64
C SER A 476 -7.40 32.39 1.13
N PHE A 477 -6.60 33.23 0.47
CA PHE A 477 -6.52 34.67 0.71
C PHE A 477 -7.68 35.47 0.09
N ALA A 478 -8.62 34.81 -0.58
CA ALA A 478 -9.75 35.43 -1.24
C ALA A 478 -11.06 35.01 -0.57
N HIS A 479 -12.03 35.92 -0.56
CA HIS A 479 -13.40 35.64 -0.11
C HIS A 479 -14.01 34.57 -1.01
N ASP A 480 -14.45 33.48 -0.40
CA ASP A 480 -15.15 32.43 -1.10
C ASP A 480 -16.66 32.61 -0.97
N PRO A 481 -17.39 32.88 -2.07
CA PRO A 481 -18.83 33.09 -2.03
C PRO A 481 -19.60 31.81 -1.66
N ASN A 482 -18.97 30.64 -1.69
CA ASN A 482 -19.56 29.36 -1.33
C ASN A 482 -18.69 28.59 -0.32
N PRO A 483 -18.65 28.98 0.95
CA PRO A 483 -17.82 28.30 1.95
C PRO A 483 -18.21 26.83 2.21
N SER A 484 -19.34 26.36 1.67
CA SER A 484 -19.83 24.99 1.87
C SER A 484 -19.06 23.92 1.08
N ASP A 485 -18.40 24.25 -0.03
CA ASP A 485 -17.50 23.33 -0.76
C ASP A 485 -16.01 23.48 -0.42
N ASN A 486 -15.73 24.23 0.65
CA ASN A 486 -14.41 24.31 1.28
C ASN A 486 -14.14 23.22 2.31
N GLN A 487 -15.15 22.38 2.58
CA GLN A 487 -15.02 21.22 3.46
C GLN A 487 -15.50 19.97 2.74
N LEU A 488 -14.79 18.87 2.94
CA LEU A 488 -15.13 17.58 2.36
C LEU A 488 -14.81 16.45 3.33
N SER A 489 -15.67 15.44 3.38
CA SER A 489 -15.41 14.21 4.14
C SER A 489 -15.82 12.99 3.34
N PHE A 490 -14.94 11.99 3.28
CA PHE A 490 -15.19 10.72 2.60
C PHE A 490 -14.37 9.59 3.23
N LEU A 491 -14.70 8.35 2.86
CA LEU A 491 -14.07 7.14 3.37
C LEU A 491 -13.08 6.57 2.35
N VAL A 492 -11.89 6.24 2.83
CA VAL A 492 -10.95 5.42 2.08
C VAL A 492 -10.80 4.09 2.80
N SER A 493 -10.96 2.99 2.08
CA SER A 493 -10.92 1.64 2.65
C SER A 493 -9.94 0.75 1.91
N ARG A 494 -9.37 -0.23 2.62
CA ARG A 494 -8.54 -1.29 2.07
C ARG A 494 -9.19 -2.63 2.42
N ALA A 495 -9.33 -3.51 1.44
CA ALA A 495 -9.81 -4.87 1.67
C ALA A 495 -8.94 -5.62 2.68
N GLU A 496 -9.51 -6.65 3.30
CA GLU A 496 -8.75 -7.60 4.11
C GLU A 496 -7.81 -8.45 3.24
N ALA A 497 -6.73 -8.97 3.83
CA ALA A 497 -5.79 -9.84 3.15
C ALA A 497 -6.44 -11.19 2.83
N LEU A 498 -6.37 -11.61 1.58
CA LEU A 498 -6.83 -12.91 1.11
C LEU A 498 -5.67 -13.71 0.49
N PRO A 499 -4.73 -14.23 1.30
CA PRO A 499 -3.71 -15.15 0.82
C PRO A 499 -4.36 -16.46 0.36
N ASP A 500 -3.91 -17.00 -0.78
CA ASP A 500 -4.43 -18.26 -1.32
C ASP A 500 -3.26 -19.12 -1.78
N TYR A 501 -2.99 -20.22 -1.06
CA TYR A 501 -1.86 -21.07 -1.38
C TYR A 501 -2.28 -22.23 -2.27
N ALA A 502 -1.39 -22.58 -3.22
CA ALA A 502 -1.45 -23.78 -4.03
C ALA A 502 -0.14 -24.58 -3.93
N ILE A 503 -0.22 -25.89 -4.16
CA ILE A 503 0.97 -26.74 -4.32
C ILE A 503 1.11 -27.11 -5.80
N HIS A 504 2.29 -26.81 -6.34
CA HIS A 504 2.77 -27.35 -7.59
C HIS A 504 3.69 -28.52 -7.32
N ALA A 505 3.46 -29.63 -8.01
CA ALA A 505 4.37 -30.76 -7.95
C ALA A 505 5.26 -30.78 -9.19
N ASP A 506 6.57 -30.73 -8.99
CA ASP A 506 7.53 -30.68 -10.10
C ASP A 506 7.66 -32.10 -10.70
N VAL A 507 6.88 -32.35 -11.75
CA VAL A 507 6.93 -33.60 -12.51
C VAL A 507 8.26 -33.65 -13.27
N THR A 508 9.19 -34.52 -12.86
CA THR A 508 10.19 -35.02 -13.81
C THR A 508 9.46 -35.84 -14.88
N PRO A 509 9.89 -35.84 -16.16
CA PRO A 509 9.15 -36.41 -17.29
C PRO A 509 8.62 -37.86 -17.14
N ASP A 510 9.09 -38.60 -16.14
CA ASP A 510 8.85 -40.03 -15.98
C ASP A 510 7.85 -40.44 -14.87
N GLU A 511 7.39 -39.54 -13.97
CA GLU A 511 6.48 -39.92 -12.86
C GLU A 511 5.46 -38.83 -12.48
N PRO A 512 4.13 -39.08 -12.56
CA PRO A 512 3.13 -38.15 -12.05
C PRO A 512 3.13 -38.15 -10.52
N VAL A 513 3.37 -36.97 -9.93
CA VAL A 513 3.51 -36.73 -8.48
C VAL A 513 2.18 -36.78 -7.70
N THR A 514 1.07 -37.18 -8.32
CA THR A 514 -0.24 -37.20 -7.66
C THR A 514 -0.51 -38.47 -6.84
N HIS A 515 0.42 -39.43 -6.85
CA HIS A 515 0.26 -40.69 -6.15
C HIS A 515 1.43 -40.93 -5.20
N PHE A 516 1.19 -40.78 -3.90
CA PHE A 516 2.15 -41.20 -2.89
C PHE A 516 1.97 -42.70 -2.63
N LEU A 517 2.37 -43.48 -3.62
CA LEU A 517 2.35 -44.93 -3.54
C LEU A 517 3.69 -45.42 -3.02
N GLY A 518 3.67 -46.17 -1.91
CA GLY A 518 4.85 -46.83 -1.37
C GLY A 518 4.70 -48.35 -1.45
N VAL A 519 5.72 -49.05 -1.92
CA VAL A 519 5.87 -50.48 -1.61
C VAL A 519 6.62 -50.56 -0.29
N ILE A 520 6.24 -51.50 0.59
CA ILE A 520 6.94 -51.70 1.86
C ILE A 520 8.45 -51.87 1.62
N ALA A 521 9.25 -51.13 2.39
CA ALA A 521 10.71 -51.03 2.30
C ALA A 521 11.28 -50.37 1.02
N GLU A 522 10.44 -49.99 0.06
CA GLU A 522 10.88 -49.18 -1.08
C GLU A 522 10.83 -47.69 -0.77
N VAL A 523 11.63 -46.93 -1.52
CA VAL A 523 11.87 -45.52 -1.30
C VAL A 523 11.50 -44.73 -2.55
N ALA A 524 10.67 -43.70 -2.39
CA ALA A 524 10.23 -42.81 -3.45
C ALA A 524 10.66 -41.35 -3.16
N LYS A 525 10.95 -40.58 -4.22
CA LYS A 525 11.39 -39.18 -4.12
C LYS A 525 10.33 -38.25 -4.68
N TYR A 526 10.04 -37.19 -3.95
CA TYR A 526 9.04 -36.20 -4.32
C TYR A 526 9.63 -34.79 -4.27
N LYS A 527 9.14 -33.92 -5.15
CA LYS A 527 9.48 -32.49 -5.21
C LYS A 527 8.22 -31.65 -5.38
N PHE A 528 8.09 -30.64 -4.53
CA PHE A 528 6.96 -29.74 -4.49
C PHE A 528 7.41 -28.29 -4.43
N THR A 529 6.53 -27.41 -4.88
CA THR A 529 6.63 -25.96 -4.75
C THR A 529 5.30 -25.44 -4.25
N LEU A 530 5.25 -25.02 -2.99
CA LEU A 530 4.17 -24.22 -2.43
C LEU A 530 4.28 -22.80 -3.00
N MET A 531 3.16 -22.22 -3.38
CA MET A 531 3.10 -20.86 -3.95
C MET A 531 1.82 -20.15 -3.48
N ASN A 532 1.94 -18.89 -3.08
CA ASN A 532 0.82 -18.00 -2.85
C ASN A 532 0.36 -17.41 -4.20
N LEU A 533 -0.92 -17.57 -4.50
CA LEU A 533 -1.62 -17.04 -5.67
C LEU A 533 -2.52 -15.85 -5.31
N GLY A 534 -2.69 -15.57 -4.00
CA GLY A 534 -3.46 -14.44 -3.48
C GLY A 534 -2.55 -13.32 -2.97
N ASP A 535 -3.02 -12.65 -1.92
CA ASP A 535 -2.31 -11.53 -1.33
C ASP A 535 -1.05 -11.95 -0.57
N SER A 536 0.04 -11.21 -0.76
CA SER A 536 1.31 -11.43 -0.07
C SER A 536 1.20 -11.05 1.41
N VAL A 537 1.48 -12.00 2.31
CA VAL A 537 1.50 -11.75 3.76
C VAL A 537 2.78 -12.33 4.37
N THR A 538 3.50 -11.52 5.14
CA THR A 538 4.74 -11.91 5.82
C THR A 538 4.43 -12.67 7.11
N GLY A 539 5.33 -13.54 7.56
CA GLY A 539 5.19 -14.26 8.84
C GLY A 539 4.35 -15.55 8.79
N SER A 540 3.97 -16.02 7.60
CA SER A 540 3.37 -17.34 7.41
C SER A 540 4.37 -18.47 7.70
N SER A 541 3.88 -19.62 8.12
CA SER A 541 4.66 -20.82 8.44
C SER A 541 4.00 -22.06 7.87
N VAL A 542 4.78 -23.12 7.70
CA VAL A 542 4.35 -24.40 7.16
C VAL A 542 4.63 -25.51 8.17
N VAL A 543 3.68 -26.44 8.29
CA VAL A 543 3.84 -27.66 9.07
C VAL A 543 3.29 -28.87 8.31
N MET A 544 3.97 -30.00 8.43
CA MET A 544 3.67 -31.25 7.76
C MET A 544 3.39 -32.34 8.78
N THR A 545 2.21 -32.95 8.67
CA THR A 545 1.87 -34.17 9.40
C THR A 545 2.12 -35.36 8.50
N VAL A 546 2.93 -36.31 8.97
CA VAL A 546 3.31 -37.52 8.23
C VAL A 546 2.64 -38.72 8.89
N PRO A 547 1.90 -39.55 8.14
CA PRO A 547 1.18 -40.68 8.70
C PRO A 547 2.13 -41.88 8.93
N PRO A 548 1.79 -42.83 9.83
CA PRO A 548 2.69 -43.92 10.26
C PRO A 548 3.04 -44.92 9.15
N GLN A 549 2.33 -44.93 8.03
CA GLN A 549 2.57 -45.81 6.88
C GLN A 549 3.89 -45.48 6.16
N VAL A 550 4.40 -44.26 6.32
CA VAL A 550 5.64 -43.81 5.68
C VAL A 550 6.59 -43.12 6.66
N SER A 551 7.89 -43.20 6.37
CA SER A 551 8.93 -42.45 7.05
C SER A 551 9.64 -41.50 6.08
N ILE A 552 10.11 -40.35 6.57
CA ILE A 552 10.94 -39.41 5.79
C ILE A 552 12.42 -39.78 6.01
N GLU A 553 13.07 -40.31 4.97
CA GLU A 553 14.51 -40.62 4.97
C GLU A 553 15.36 -39.36 4.79
N LYS A 554 14.90 -38.43 3.96
CA LYS A 554 15.59 -37.16 3.69
C LYS A 554 14.57 -36.09 3.31
N MET A 555 14.77 -34.87 3.81
CA MET A 555 14.00 -33.70 3.38
C MET A 555 14.91 -32.47 3.25
N THR A 556 14.73 -31.74 2.16
CA THR A 556 15.47 -30.51 1.87
C THR A 556 14.54 -29.44 1.35
N CYS A 557 14.77 -28.20 1.74
CA CYS A 557 13.99 -27.04 1.31
C CYS A 557 14.91 -26.08 0.57
N TYR A 558 14.38 -25.39 -0.43
CA TYR A 558 15.11 -24.37 -1.15
C TYR A 558 15.11 -23.08 -0.33
N ASN A 559 16.32 -22.62 0.04
CA ASN A 559 16.50 -21.36 0.75
C ASN A 559 16.80 -20.25 -0.28
N ILE A 560 16.00 -19.18 -0.23
CA ILE A 560 16.06 -18.10 -1.23
C ILE A 560 17.30 -17.22 -1.01
N ASP A 561 17.67 -16.97 0.25
CA ASP A 561 18.82 -16.13 0.60
C ASP A 561 20.14 -16.77 0.14
N SER A 562 20.30 -18.07 0.37
CA SER A 562 21.50 -18.82 -0.01
C SER A 562 21.42 -19.45 -1.40
N GLN A 563 20.30 -19.28 -2.11
CA GLN A 563 19.99 -19.85 -3.42
C GLN A 563 20.31 -21.36 -3.55
N SER A 564 20.12 -22.12 -2.49
CA SER A 564 20.55 -23.53 -2.41
C SER A 564 19.60 -24.41 -1.60
N TRP A 565 19.68 -25.72 -1.83
CA TRP A 565 18.92 -26.72 -1.07
C TRP A 565 19.59 -26.98 0.27
N VAL A 566 18.85 -26.76 1.35
CA VAL A 566 19.30 -26.99 2.72
C VAL A 566 18.47 -28.09 3.38
N ASN A 567 19.02 -28.79 4.36
CA ASN A 567 18.22 -29.73 5.16
C ASN A 567 17.16 -28.95 5.94
N CYS A 568 15.93 -29.43 5.92
CA CYS A 568 14.81 -28.84 6.64
C CYS A 568 13.93 -29.92 7.27
N ASP A 569 13.18 -29.56 8.30
CA ASP A 569 12.18 -30.43 8.93
C ASP A 569 10.82 -29.76 9.01
N LEU A 570 10.02 -29.91 7.95
CA LEU A 570 8.63 -29.43 7.89
C LEU A 570 7.70 -30.14 8.89
N ARG A 571 8.11 -31.22 9.58
CA ARG A 571 7.30 -31.77 10.68
C ARG A 571 7.27 -30.86 11.89
N THR A 572 8.26 -29.99 11.98
CA THR A 572 8.26 -28.83 12.87
C THR A 572 7.84 -27.60 12.10
N MET A 573 7.32 -26.59 12.81
CA MET A 573 6.93 -25.33 12.20
C MET A 573 8.12 -24.70 11.46
N TRP A 574 7.93 -24.40 10.18
CA TRP A 574 8.94 -23.81 9.31
C TRP A 574 8.46 -22.46 8.77
N ASP A 575 9.15 -21.38 9.11
CA ASP A 575 8.78 -20.03 8.68
C ASP A 575 9.02 -19.84 7.18
N LEU A 576 8.04 -19.27 6.49
CA LEU A 576 8.15 -18.92 5.08
C LEU A 576 8.95 -17.63 4.93
N GLN A 577 10.06 -17.71 4.22
CA GLN A 577 10.90 -16.54 3.89
C GLN A 577 10.30 -15.69 2.76
N ALA A 578 9.42 -16.29 1.96
CA ALA A 578 8.70 -15.66 0.87
C ALA A 578 7.35 -16.35 0.68
N ASP A 579 6.54 -15.83 -0.24
CA ASP A 579 5.28 -16.43 -0.68
C ASP A 579 5.40 -17.78 -1.40
N SER A 580 6.59 -18.37 -1.45
CA SER A 580 6.81 -19.68 -2.03
C SER A 580 7.82 -20.50 -1.24
N LEU A 581 7.67 -21.82 -1.30
CA LEU A 581 8.60 -22.78 -0.72
C LEU A 581 8.70 -24.00 -1.62
N SER A 582 9.88 -24.19 -2.22
CA SER A 582 10.19 -25.47 -2.87
C SER A 582 10.81 -26.42 -1.85
N PHE A 583 10.28 -27.65 -1.76
CA PHE A 583 10.80 -28.70 -0.89
C PHE A 583 10.87 -30.04 -1.63
N GLN A 584 11.83 -30.87 -1.23
CA GLN A 584 12.04 -32.22 -1.73
C GLN A 584 12.07 -33.16 -0.54
N MET A 585 11.42 -34.31 -0.68
CA MET A 585 11.43 -35.35 0.34
C MET A 585 11.64 -36.73 -0.28
N THR A 586 12.18 -37.64 0.52
CA THR A 586 12.37 -39.04 0.19
C THR A 586 11.58 -39.85 1.21
N LEU A 587 10.50 -40.49 0.76
CA LEU A 587 9.59 -41.27 1.59
C LEU A 587 9.91 -42.76 1.46
N LYS A 588 9.82 -43.50 2.55
CA LYS A 588 9.95 -44.95 2.58
C LYS A 588 8.67 -45.59 3.12
N GLY A 589 8.17 -46.62 2.46
CA GLY A 589 7.01 -47.39 2.93
C GLY A 589 7.35 -48.25 4.14
N GLU A 590 6.64 -48.08 5.25
CA GLU A 590 6.87 -48.81 6.51
C GLU A 590 5.77 -49.84 6.80
N LEU A 591 4.50 -49.44 6.68
CA LEU A 591 3.34 -50.28 7.04
C LEU A 591 2.29 -50.25 5.94
N PRO A 592 1.65 -51.39 5.62
CA PRO A 592 0.56 -51.39 4.66
C PRO A 592 -0.63 -50.59 5.19
N GLY A 593 -1.28 -49.83 4.32
CA GLY A 593 -2.43 -49.01 4.68
C GLY A 593 -2.61 -47.81 3.77
N ASN A 594 -3.60 -46.99 4.07
CA ASN A 594 -3.82 -45.71 3.43
C ASN A 594 -4.12 -44.66 4.50
N ASP A 595 -3.60 -43.44 4.31
CA ASP A 595 -3.84 -42.28 5.18
C ASP A 595 -3.44 -41.00 4.41
N GLU A 596 -3.42 -39.84 5.06
CA GLU A 596 -3.05 -38.55 4.45
C GLU A 596 -1.77 -37.97 5.04
N LEU A 597 -0.88 -37.50 4.18
CA LEU A 597 0.14 -36.52 4.53
C LEU A 597 -0.50 -35.13 4.44
N ILE A 598 -0.47 -34.36 5.52
CA ILE A 598 -1.14 -33.06 5.59
C ILE A 598 -0.11 -31.96 5.67
N LEU A 599 -0.05 -31.09 4.66
CA LEU A 599 0.72 -29.85 4.70
C LEU A 599 -0.20 -28.69 5.03
N SER A 600 0.03 -28.00 6.13
CA SER A 600 -0.76 -26.83 6.53
C SER A 600 0.09 -25.58 6.50
N VAL A 601 -0.46 -24.51 5.91
CA VAL A 601 0.08 -23.15 5.95
C VAL A 601 -0.71 -22.37 6.98
N SER A 602 -0.02 -21.70 7.89
CA SER A 602 -0.63 -20.93 8.97
C SER A 602 0.05 -19.60 9.19
N HIS A 603 -0.69 -18.61 9.67
CA HIS A 603 -0.19 -17.30 10.03
C HIS A 603 -0.62 -16.95 11.47
N PRO A 604 0.26 -16.38 12.31
CA PRO A 604 -0.05 -16.12 13.73
C PRO A 604 -1.33 -15.31 13.99
N ALA A 605 -1.63 -14.34 13.13
CA ALA A 605 -2.82 -13.49 13.28
C ALA A 605 -4.08 -14.03 12.57
N MET A 606 -3.93 -14.93 11.59
CA MET A 606 -5.05 -15.41 10.76
C MET A 606 -5.42 -16.88 11.00
N GLY A 607 -4.60 -17.63 11.76
CA GLY A 607 -4.79 -19.06 11.97
C GLY A 607 -4.33 -19.89 10.76
N THR A 608 -5.02 -20.99 10.47
CA THR A 608 -4.72 -21.84 9.31
C THR A 608 -5.24 -21.21 8.04
N LEU A 609 -4.33 -20.89 7.11
CA LEU A 609 -4.66 -20.30 5.81
C LEU A 609 -5.10 -21.35 4.80
N LYS A 610 -4.39 -22.48 4.72
CA LYS A 610 -4.70 -23.57 3.79
C LYS A 610 -4.14 -24.90 4.32
N SER A 611 -4.84 -26.00 4.06
CA SER A 611 -4.34 -27.35 4.33
C SER A 611 -4.45 -28.21 3.06
N PHE A 612 -3.34 -28.81 2.67
CA PHE A 612 -3.23 -29.73 1.54
C PHE A 612 -3.16 -31.15 2.06
N LYS A 613 -4.13 -31.97 1.66
CA LYS A 613 -4.20 -33.39 1.99
C LYS A 613 -3.67 -34.21 0.82
N MET A 614 -2.62 -34.99 1.09
CA MET A 614 -1.93 -35.81 0.11
C MET A 614 -2.13 -37.28 0.48
N PRO A 615 -2.91 -38.08 -0.28
CA PRO A 615 -3.16 -39.46 0.08
C PRO A 615 -1.90 -40.30 -0.09
N ILE A 616 -1.52 -40.98 0.99
CA ILE A 616 -0.45 -41.97 1.07
C ILE A 616 -1.10 -43.35 1.01
N VAL A 617 -0.64 -44.21 0.10
CA VAL A 617 -1.08 -45.59 -0.01
C VAL A 617 0.14 -46.49 -0.03
N VAL A 618 0.27 -47.35 0.98
CA VAL A 618 1.37 -48.30 1.11
C VAL A 618 0.86 -49.72 1.01
N GLY A 619 1.48 -50.53 0.16
CA GLY A 619 1.07 -51.90 -0.13
C GLY A 619 2.22 -52.89 -0.18
N GLN A 620 1.86 -54.16 -0.27
CA GLN A 620 2.80 -55.26 -0.50
C GLN A 620 3.15 -55.37 -1.99
N PRO A 621 4.32 -55.92 -2.34
CA PRO A 621 4.63 -56.25 -3.72
C PRO A 621 3.64 -57.27 -4.30
N ALA A 622 3.12 -57.04 -5.51
CA ALA A 622 2.25 -57.98 -6.22
C ALA A 622 2.96 -59.30 -6.57
N SER A 623 4.30 -59.34 -6.51
CA SER A 623 5.09 -60.57 -6.65
C SER A 623 4.74 -61.64 -5.62
N THR A 624 4.16 -61.26 -4.47
CA THR A 624 3.62 -62.20 -3.48
C THR A 624 2.42 -63.00 -4.03
N ILE A 625 1.56 -62.36 -4.82
CA ILE A 625 0.46 -63.01 -5.53
C ILE A 625 1.02 -63.79 -6.72
N GLN A 626 1.96 -63.21 -7.48
CA GLN A 626 2.56 -63.86 -8.66
C GLN A 626 3.18 -65.21 -8.32
N GLN A 627 3.91 -65.32 -7.21
CA GLN A 627 4.47 -66.61 -6.76
C GLN A 627 3.40 -67.68 -6.54
N THR A 628 2.21 -67.28 -6.07
CA THR A 628 1.07 -68.20 -5.87
C THR A 628 0.44 -68.60 -7.20
N ILE A 629 0.30 -67.66 -8.14
CA ILE A 629 -0.15 -67.93 -9.52
C ILE A 629 0.80 -68.94 -10.18
N ASP A 630 2.11 -68.67 -10.15
CA ASP A 630 3.12 -69.51 -10.78
C ASP A 630 3.15 -70.93 -10.19
N ALA A 631 2.94 -71.07 -8.88
CA ALA A 631 2.92 -72.36 -8.20
C ALA A 631 1.62 -73.18 -8.36
N SER A 632 0.52 -72.54 -8.80
CA SER A 632 -0.78 -73.19 -8.94
C SER A 632 -0.86 -74.19 -10.11
N GLU A 633 -1.85 -75.08 -10.11
CA GLU A 633 -2.12 -75.97 -11.26
C GLU A 633 -2.91 -75.24 -12.35
N ASP A 634 -2.92 -75.77 -13.58
CA ASP A 634 -3.74 -75.24 -14.67
C ASP A 634 -5.24 -75.37 -14.33
N GLY A 635 -5.97 -74.27 -14.46
CA GLY A 635 -7.38 -74.15 -14.07
C GLY A 635 -7.63 -73.86 -12.58
N ALA A 636 -6.58 -73.62 -11.78
CA ALA A 636 -6.73 -73.36 -10.35
C ALA A 636 -7.43 -72.01 -10.05
N ILE A 637 -8.13 -71.98 -8.91
CA ILE A 637 -8.62 -70.75 -8.29
C ILE A 637 -7.55 -70.26 -7.31
N VAL A 638 -7.00 -69.08 -7.60
CA VAL A 638 -6.04 -68.39 -6.74
C VAL A 638 -6.80 -67.35 -5.94
N GLU A 639 -6.98 -67.65 -4.65
CA GLU A 639 -7.67 -66.79 -3.71
C GLU A 639 -6.72 -65.76 -3.08
N VAL A 640 -7.05 -64.48 -3.22
CA VAL A 640 -6.26 -63.37 -2.70
C VAL A 640 -6.94 -62.79 -1.45
N PRO A 641 -6.26 -62.75 -0.28
CA PRO A 641 -6.81 -62.14 0.93
C PRO A 641 -6.89 -60.62 0.82
N ALA A 642 -7.64 -59.99 1.73
CA ALA A 642 -7.67 -58.53 1.87
C ALA A 642 -6.25 -57.94 1.96
N GLY A 643 -6.02 -56.85 1.23
CA GLY A 643 -4.70 -56.22 1.16
C GLY A 643 -4.56 -55.24 0.00
N ILE A 644 -3.46 -54.47 0.03
CA ILE A 644 -3.06 -53.57 -1.05
C ILE A 644 -1.84 -54.17 -1.70
N PHE A 645 -1.92 -54.47 -3.00
CA PHE A 645 -0.86 -55.11 -3.77
C PHE A 645 -0.44 -54.22 -4.93
N ILE A 646 0.87 -54.02 -5.06
CA ILE A 646 1.45 -53.04 -5.97
C ILE A 646 2.40 -53.72 -6.97
N GLY A 647 2.18 -53.46 -8.26
CA GLY A 647 2.99 -53.97 -9.37
C GLY A 647 2.26 -54.99 -10.26
N SER A 648 2.92 -55.36 -11.36
CA SER A 648 2.38 -56.25 -12.40
C SER A 648 1.96 -57.64 -11.94
N LEU A 649 1.00 -58.22 -12.66
CA LEU A 649 0.60 -59.63 -12.56
C LEU A 649 0.50 -60.23 -13.97
N ASP A 650 1.03 -61.44 -14.14
CA ASP A 650 1.04 -62.18 -15.40
C ASP A 650 0.35 -63.54 -15.23
N LEU A 651 -0.85 -63.67 -15.80
CA LEU A 651 -1.66 -64.90 -15.79
C LEU A 651 -1.65 -65.56 -17.18
N THR A 652 -0.65 -65.27 -18.02
CA THR A 652 -0.64 -65.76 -19.42
C THR A 652 -0.12 -67.18 -19.56
N ALA A 653 0.56 -67.73 -18.55
CA ALA A 653 1.22 -69.02 -18.67
C ALA A 653 0.26 -70.23 -18.69
N LYS A 654 -0.92 -70.10 -18.08
CA LYS A 654 -1.91 -71.18 -17.88
C LYS A 654 -3.26 -70.58 -17.46
N LYS A 655 -4.34 -71.36 -17.55
CA LYS A 655 -5.66 -70.90 -17.11
C LYS A 655 -5.65 -70.69 -15.59
N THR A 656 -5.99 -69.48 -15.15
CA THR A 656 -6.03 -69.14 -13.71
C THR A 656 -7.26 -68.29 -13.40
N VAL A 657 -7.98 -68.63 -12.33
CA VAL A 657 -9.06 -67.78 -11.79
C VAL A 657 -8.50 -67.01 -10.59
N LEU A 658 -8.17 -65.74 -10.78
CA LEU A 658 -7.69 -64.89 -9.70
C LEU A 658 -8.87 -64.14 -9.09
N LYS A 659 -9.13 -64.39 -7.79
CA LYS A 659 -10.30 -63.84 -7.11
C LYS A 659 -9.98 -63.37 -5.70
N SER A 660 -10.49 -62.21 -5.32
CA SER A 660 -10.48 -61.79 -3.92
C SER A 660 -11.50 -62.56 -3.09
N VAL A 661 -11.06 -63.04 -1.91
CA VAL A 661 -11.97 -63.62 -0.90
C VAL A 661 -12.68 -62.57 -0.05
N SER A 662 -12.18 -61.33 -0.03
CA SER A 662 -12.70 -60.25 0.82
C SER A 662 -13.46 -59.18 0.05
N GLY A 663 -13.57 -59.31 -1.28
CA GLY A 663 -14.28 -58.36 -2.13
C GLY A 663 -13.45 -57.14 -2.55
N ALA A 664 -14.02 -56.38 -3.50
CA ALA A 664 -13.35 -55.24 -4.12
C ALA A 664 -13.09 -54.10 -3.12
N ASP A 665 -13.92 -53.98 -2.07
CA ASP A 665 -13.75 -52.95 -1.04
C ASP A 665 -12.58 -53.20 -0.08
N SER A 666 -11.97 -54.40 -0.12
CA SER A 666 -10.89 -54.78 0.80
C SER A 666 -9.62 -55.26 0.09
N THR A 667 -9.65 -55.41 -1.23
CA THR A 667 -8.53 -55.99 -1.99
C THR A 667 -8.21 -55.15 -3.21
N TYR A 668 -7.01 -54.58 -3.22
CA TYR A 668 -6.60 -53.53 -4.14
C TYR A 668 -5.40 -53.97 -4.97
N LEU A 669 -5.50 -53.84 -6.30
CA LEU A 669 -4.41 -54.15 -7.24
C LEU A 669 -4.00 -52.86 -7.97
N PHE A 670 -2.84 -52.30 -7.64
CA PHE A 670 -2.40 -50.98 -8.11
C PHE A 670 -1.05 -50.99 -8.84
N ALA A 671 -0.96 -50.28 -9.97
CA ALA A 671 0.30 -50.12 -10.68
C ALA A 671 1.33 -49.35 -9.82
N SER A 672 2.60 -49.76 -9.87
CA SER A 672 3.72 -49.13 -9.14
C SER A 672 4.06 -47.74 -9.69
N GLY A 673 3.76 -47.48 -10.98
CA GLY A 673 3.84 -46.15 -11.57
C GLY A 673 3.13 -46.06 -12.92
N PHE A 674 2.50 -44.91 -13.20
CA PHE A 674 1.98 -44.59 -14.54
C PHE A 674 3.08 -43.85 -15.31
N LYS A 675 3.71 -44.50 -16.30
CA LYS A 675 4.63 -43.84 -17.23
C LYS A 675 3.87 -43.47 -18.50
N PHE A 676 3.83 -42.16 -18.83
CA PHE A 676 3.24 -41.72 -20.09
C PHE A 676 3.96 -42.43 -21.27
N GLY A 677 3.20 -43.20 -22.06
CA GLY A 677 3.71 -43.82 -23.29
C GLY A 677 4.35 -45.21 -23.16
N LYS A 678 4.38 -45.83 -21.97
CA LYS A 678 4.68 -47.27 -21.81
C LYS A 678 3.84 -47.88 -20.68
N PRO A 679 3.05 -48.94 -20.91
CA PRO A 679 2.45 -49.68 -19.81
C PRO A 679 3.58 -50.45 -19.11
N SER A 680 4.20 -49.85 -18.09
CA SER A 680 5.22 -50.55 -17.30
C SER A 680 4.62 -51.57 -16.35
N ASP A 681 3.37 -51.36 -15.90
CA ASP A 681 2.61 -52.33 -15.13
C ASP A 681 1.24 -52.65 -15.71
N SER A 682 0.90 -53.93 -15.76
CA SER A 682 -0.39 -54.43 -16.24
C SER A 682 -0.75 -55.75 -15.58
N ILE A 683 -2.05 -56.07 -15.58
CA ILE A 683 -2.54 -57.42 -15.32
C ILE A 683 -2.76 -58.08 -16.68
N LYS A 684 -2.00 -59.13 -16.99
CA LYS A 684 -2.13 -59.86 -18.26
C LYS A 684 -2.95 -61.12 -18.08
N LEU A 685 -3.93 -61.34 -18.96
CA LEU A 685 -4.82 -62.51 -18.96
C LEU A 685 -4.69 -63.26 -20.30
N ALA A 686 -4.57 -64.58 -20.25
CA ALA A 686 -4.68 -65.47 -21.42
C ALA A 686 -5.30 -66.82 -21.03
N HIS A 687 -5.53 -67.70 -22.01
CA HIS A 687 -6.00 -69.08 -21.80
C HIS A 687 -7.32 -69.20 -21.02
N GLY A 688 -8.22 -68.23 -21.19
CA GLY A 688 -9.48 -68.16 -20.44
C GLY A 688 -9.32 -67.87 -18.94
N SER A 689 -8.21 -67.23 -18.55
CA SER A 689 -8.01 -66.72 -17.19
C SER A 689 -9.01 -65.63 -16.83
N SER A 690 -9.30 -65.48 -15.54
CA SER A 690 -10.29 -64.51 -15.06
C SER A 690 -9.80 -63.70 -13.86
N LEU A 691 -10.32 -62.48 -13.75
CA LEU A 691 -10.05 -61.55 -12.66
C LEU A 691 -11.38 -61.12 -12.02
N ALA A 692 -11.52 -61.41 -10.73
CA ALA A 692 -12.76 -61.13 -10.00
C ALA A 692 -12.60 -60.51 -8.61
N ASN A 693 -13.51 -59.59 -8.27
CA ASN A 693 -13.67 -59.02 -6.92
C ASN A 693 -12.53 -58.09 -6.45
N PHE A 694 -11.89 -57.32 -7.32
CA PHE A 694 -10.81 -56.39 -6.93
C PHE A 694 -11.19 -54.92 -7.16
N THR A 695 -10.64 -54.02 -6.35
CA THR A 695 -10.45 -52.64 -6.79
C THR A 695 -9.14 -52.55 -7.61
N VAL A 696 -9.23 -52.12 -8.86
CA VAL A 696 -8.13 -52.18 -9.84
C VAL A 696 -7.76 -50.78 -10.32
N SER A 697 -6.47 -50.46 -10.24
CA SER A 697 -5.84 -49.28 -10.86
C SER A 697 -4.65 -49.73 -11.72
N HIS A 698 -4.82 -50.87 -12.38
CA HIS A 698 -3.95 -51.44 -13.40
C HIS A 698 -4.69 -51.53 -14.73
N SER A 699 -3.97 -51.28 -15.83
CA SER A 699 -4.44 -51.71 -17.14
C SER A 699 -4.51 -53.23 -17.20
N ILE A 700 -5.63 -53.76 -17.66
CA ILE A 700 -5.80 -55.20 -17.93
C ILE A 700 -5.55 -55.43 -19.41
N ILE A 701 -4.68 -56.37 -19.76
CA ILE A 701 -4.37 -56.74 -21.13
C ILE A 701 -4.79 -58.20 -21.34
N VAL A 702 -5.66 -58.44 -22.32
CA VAL A 702 -6.11 -59.78 -22.70
C VAL A 702 -5.37 -60.23 -23.96
N GLU A 703 -4.53 -61.24 -23.81
CA GLU A 703 -3.63 -61.75 -24.84
C GLU A 703 -4.17 -63.02 -25.55
N ASP A 704 -5.30 -63.58 -25.10
CA ASP A 704 -5.94 -64.78 -25.71
C ASP A 704 -7.46 -64.81 -25.42
N GLU A 705 -8.17 -65.68 -26.14
CA GLU A 705 -9.63 -65.83 -26.13
C GLU A 705 -10.20 -66.34 -24.78
N GLY A 706 -11.44 -65.94 -24.49
CA GLY A 706 -12.25 -66.54 -23.42
C GLY A 706 -11.98 -66.02 -22.00
N SER A 707 -11.20 -64.95 -21.86
CA SER A 707 -10.92 -64.32 -20.56
C SER A 707 -12.16 -63.61 -20.00
N ILE A 708 -12.30 -63.57 -18.67
CA ILE A 708 -13.45 -62.95 -17.98
C ILE A 708 -12.95 -61.90 -16.99
N VAL A 709 -13.47 -60.69 -17.08
CA VAL A 709 -13.22 -59.61 -16.12
C VAL A 709 -14.53 -59.26 -15.45
N GLU A 710 -14.68 -59.64 -14.18
CA GLU A 710 -15.97 -59.52 -13.50
C GLU A 710 -15.93 -58.98 -12.07
N ASN A 711 -16.98 -58.30 -11.64
CA ASN A 711 -17.15 -57.84 -10.25
C ASN A 711 -15.99 -56.96 -9.74
N ASN A 712 -15.33 -56.19 -10.60
CA ASN A 712 -14.23 -55.31 -10.22
C ASN A 712 -14.67 -53.85 -10.15
N VAL A 713 -13.99 -53.07 -9.31
CA VAL A 713 -14.14 -51.61 -9.24
C VAL A 713 -12.88 -50.98 -9.83
N PHE A 714 -13.01 -50.15 -10.86
CA PHE A 714 -11.87 -49.49 -11.49
C PHE A 714 -11.71 -48.06 -10.99
N GLY A 715 -10.50 -47.77 -10.49
CA GLY A 715 -10.16 -46.51 -9.87
C GLY A 715 -10.58 -46.41 -8.40
N LYS A 716 -10.01 -45.43 -7.70
CA LYS A 716 -10.40 -45.08 -6.33
C LYS A 716 -10.17 -43.59 -6.09
N ALA A 717 -11.23 -42.82 -6.29
CA ALA A 717 -11.24 -41.35 -6.23
C ALA A 717 -10.64 -40.80 -4.93
N GLU A 718 -11.02 -41.36 -3.78
CA GLU A 718 -10.55 -40.97 -2.45
C GLU A 718 -9.03 -41.10 -2.28
N TRP A 719 -8.40 -42.03 -3.00
CA TRP A 719 -6.95 -42.26 -2.94
C TRP A 719 -6.21 -41.64 -4.14
N HIS A 720 -6.93 -40.81 -4.89
CA HIS A 720 -6.49 -40.19 -6.13
C HIS A 720 -6.01 -41.22 -7.16
N ARG A 721 -6.43 -42.49 -7.06
CA ARG A 721 -6.00 -43.57 -7.96
C ARG A 721 -6.84 -43.55 -9.21
N TRP A 722 -6.16 -43.42 -10.35
CA TRP A 722 -6.83 -43.33 -11.63
C TRP A 722 -7.58 -44.60 -11.97
N GLY A 723 -8.71 -44.42 -12.65
CA GLY A 723 -9.34 -45.49 -13.39
C GLY A 723 -8.35 -46.10 -14.40
N SER A 724 -8.49 -47.39 -14.64
CA SER A 724 -7.70 -48.11 -15.64
C SER A 724 -8.62 -48.73 -16.68
N GLY A 725 -8.03 -49.12 -17.81
CA GLY A 725 -8.76 -49.71 -18.92
C GLY A 725 -8.55 -51.20 -19.09
N ILE A 726 -9.50 -51.83 -19.77
CA ILE A 726 -9.39 -53.20 -20.27
C ILE A 726 -9.04 -53.11 -21.75
N TYR A 727 -7.93 -53.74 -22.14
CA TYR A 727 -7.40 -53.74 -23.50
C TYR A 727 -7.37 -55.16 -24.03
N SER A 728 -8.00 -55.40 -25.18
CA SER A 728 -8.02 -56.73 -25.82
C SER A 728 -8.07 -56.62 -27.34
N GLY A 729 -7.46 -57.58 -28.02
CA GLY A 729 -7.71 -57.88 -29.44
C GLY A 729 -8.54 -59.14 -29.67
N HIS A 730 -9.01 -59.78 -28.59
CA HIS A 730 -9.61 -61.12 -28.53
C HIS A 730 -11.01 -61.09 -27.89
N SER A 731 -11.79 -62.16 -28.04
CA SER A 731 -13.11 -62.31 -27.40
C SER A 731 -12.97 -62.34 -25.88
N LEU A 732 -13.85 -61.61 -25.19
CA LEU A 732 -13.90 -61.58 -23.73
C LEU A 732 -15.30 -61.27 -23.21
N ILE A 733 -15.47 -61.54 -21.91
CA ILE A 733 -16.65 -61.14 -21.14
C ILE A 733 -16.23 -60.10 -20.10
N VAL A 734 -16.89 -58.94 -20.13
CA VAL A 734 -16.76 -57.88 -19.13
C VAL A 734 -18.11 -57.72 -18.44
N ARG A 735 -18.21 -58.12 -17.17
CA ARG A 735 -19.49 -58.07 -16.48
C ARG A 735 -19.44 -57.58 -15.05
N ASN A 736 -20.50 -56.95 -14.56
CA ASN A 736 -20.62 -56.52 -13.17
C ASN A 736 -19.47 -55.61 -12.69
N ASN A 737 -18.80 -54.87 -13.57
CA ASN A 737 -17.73 -53.97 -13.18
C ASN A 737 -18.27 -52.56 -12.93
N ILE A 738 -17.67 -51.85 -11.99
CA ILE A 738 -17.97 -50.47 -11.69
C ILE A 738 -16.77 -49.62 -12.11
N THR A 739 -16.99 -48.60 -12.91
CA THR A 739 -15.98 -47.62 -13.31
C THR A 739 -16.38 -46.24 -12.80
N LYS A 740 -15.47 -45.57 -12.10
CA LYS A 740 -15.69 -44.23 -11.53
C LYS A 740 -14.61 -43.28 -12.04
N GLY A 741 -15.00 -42.32 -12.88
CA GLY A 741 -14.17 -41.20 -13.28
C GLY A 741 -14.21 -40.08 -12.24
N ASN A 742 -13.08 -39.42 -12.00
CA ASN A 742 -13.00 -38.26 -11.09
C ASN A 742 -12.12 -37.15 -11.67
N PHE A 743 -12.48 -35.88 -11.43
CA PHE A 743 -11.59 -34.74 -11.65
C PHE A 743 -10.68 -34.56 -10.43
N VAL A 744 -9.40 -34.26 -10.65
CA VAL A 744 -8.43 -34.07 -9.56
C VAL A 744 -8.38 -32.59 -9.16
N PHE A 745 -8.49 -32.40 -7.84
CA PHE A 745 -8.47 -31.19 -6.98
C PHE A 745 -7.91 -29.89 -7.59
N PRO A 746 -8.64 -28.76 -7.51
CA PRO A 746 -8.19 -27.46 -8.01
C PRO A 746 -6.92 -26.92 -7.32
N ASP A 747 -6.61 -27.42 -6.12
CA ASP A 747 -5.48 -26.96 -5.30
C ASP A 747 -4.11 -27.61 -5.67
N PHE A 748 -4.11 -28.66 -6.50
CA PHE A 748 -2.89 -29.30 -7.03
C PHE A 748 -2.71 -28.97 -8.51
N ARG A 749 -1.73 -28.12 -8.84
CA ARG A 749 -1.44 -27.74 -10.23
C ARG A 749 -0.27 -28.56 -10.78
N SER A 750 -0.43 -29.14 -11.97
CA SER A 750 0.68 -29.77 -12.72
C SER A 750 1.06 -28.91 -13.93
N SER A 751 2.28 -29.07 -14.45
CA SER A 751 2.76 -28.38 -15.65
C SER A 751 2.12 -28.88 -16.96
N THR A 752 1.37 -29.99 -16.90
CA THR A 752 0.74 -30.65 -18.05
C THR A 752 -0.77 -30.42 -18.16
N GLY A 753 -1.36 -29.59 -17.28
CA GLY A 753 -2.81 -29.34 -17.20
C GLY A 753 -3.55 -30.36 -16.33
N SER A 754 -4.89 -30.28 -16.30
CA SER A 754 -5.75 -31.17 -15.49
C SER A 754 -5.46 -32.64 -15.81
N VAL A 755 -4.96 -33.38 -14.83
CA VAL A 755 -4.65 -34.81 -14.96
C VAL A 755 -5.93 -35.61 -14.78
N LYS A 756 -6.27 -36.46 -15.76
CA LYS A 756 -7.58 -37.13 -15.87
C LYS A 756 -7.48 -38.59 -15.44
N ALA A 757 -8.47 -39.04 -14.68
CA ALA A 757 -8.65 -40.43 -14.28
C ALA A 757 -9.92 -40.99 -14.92
N CYS A 758 -9.80 -41.59 -16.10
CA CYS A 758 -10.93 -42.22 -16.78
C CYS A 758 -10.67 -43.71 -16.91
N SER A 759 -11.64 -44.52 -16.50
CA SER A 759 -11.68 -45.94 -16.85
C SER A 759 -12.40 -46.11 -18.17
N SER A 760 -11.88 -46.98 -19.03
CA SER A 760 -12.48 -47.26 -20.33
C SER A 760 -12.29 -48.70 -20.73
N ILE A 761 -13.25 -49.26 -21.45
CA ILE A 761 -13.05 -50.52 -22.17
C ILE A 761 -12.56 -50.16 -23.57
N GLN A 762 -11.40 -50.69 -23.99
CA GLN A 762 -10.84 -50.46 -25.32
C GLN A 762 -10.51 -51.79 -25.99
N ILE A 763 -11.33 -52.17 -26.96
CA ILE A 763 -11.11 -53.38 -27.75
C ILE A 763 -10.56 -52.97 -29.11
N LEU A 764 -9.35 -53.45 -29.42
CA LEU A 764 -8.66 -53.17 -30.67
C LEU A 764 -8.17 -54.47 -31.28
N ASN A 765 -8.95 -55.02 -32.21
CA ASN A 765 -8.58 -56.21 -32.95
C ASN A 765 -7.82 -55.84 -34.22
N LYS A 766 -6.50 -56.09 -34.22
CA LYS A 766 -5.64 -55.89 -35.41
C LYS A 766 -5.43 -57.17 -36.22
N GLU A 767 -5.83 -58.32 -35.69
CA GLU A 767 -5.47 -59.64 -36.22
C GLU A 767 -6.44 -60.14 -37.29
N ARG A 768 -7.52 -59.40 -37.56
CA ARG A 768 -8.58 -59.69 -38.55
C ARG A 768 -9.43 -60.94 -38.26
N ASN A 769 -9.16 -61.68 -37.19
CA ASN A 769 -10.00 -62.80 -36.77
C ASN A 769 -11.36 -62.29 -36.24
N PRO A 770 -12.47 -63.02 -36.41
CA PRO A 770 -13.74 -62.67 -35.78
C PRO A 770 -13.64 -62.73 -34.26
N ILE A 771 -14.16 -61.71 -33.56
CA ILE A 771 -14.21 -61.67 -32.10
C ILE A 771 -15.62 -61.43 -31.58
N ASP A 772 -15.95 -62.08 -30.46
CA ASP A 772 -17.22 -61.92 -29.75
C ASP A 772 -16.97 -61.20 -28.42
N VAL A 773 -17.60 -60.06 -28.21
CA VAL A 773 -17.41 -59.25 -27.00
C VAL A 773 -18.74 -59.09 -26.28
N VAL A 774 -18.80 -59.54 -25.02
CA VAL A 774 -19.95 -59.37 -24.15
C VAL A 774 -19.61 -58.36 -23.07
N VAL A 775 -20.32 -57.24 -23.04
CA VAL A 775 -20.22 -56.23 -21.99
C VAL A 775 -21.59 -56.10 -21.34
N GLU A 776 -21.74 -56.65 -20.14
CA GLU A 776 -23.04 -56.71 -19.49
C GLU A 776 -23.03 -56.27 -18.02
N ASN A 777 -24.10 -55.60 -17.60
CA ASN A 777 -24.31 -55.27 -16.19
C ASN A 777 -23.18 -54.42 -15.56
N ASN A 778 -22.49 -53.59 -16.36
CA ASN A 778 -21.43 -52.71 -15.87
C ASN A 778 -21.96 -51.29 -15.62
N LEU A 779 -21.40 -50.63 -14.61
CA LEU A 779 -21.75 -49.27 -14.20
C LEU A 779 -20.61 -48.30 -14.54
N PHE A 780 -20.86 -47.33 -15.40
CA PHE A 780 -19.92 -46.30 -15.82
C PHE A 780 -20.37 -44.93 -15.34
N ILE A 781 -19.60 -44.34 -14.43
CA ILE A 781 -19.89 -43.04 -13.83
C ILE A 781 -18.75 -42.11 -14.20
N GLY A 782 -19.00 -41.13 -15.06
CA GLY A 782 -18.08 -40.04 -15.34
C GLY A 782 -18.14 -38.94 -14.27
N PRO A 783 -17.17 -38.01 -14.28
CA PRO A 783 -16.95 -37.07 -13.18
C PRO A 783 -17.98 -35.92 -13.07
N LEU A 784 -19.23 -36.14 -13.52
CA LEU A 784 -20.38 -35.23 -13.44
C LEU A 784 -20.13 -33.85 -14.08
N LYS A 785 -20.62 -33.68 -15.31
CA LYS A 785 -20.68 -32.41 -16.07
C LYS A 785 -19.33 -31.77 -16.44
N ARG A 786 -19.36 -31.09 -17.59
CA ARG A 786 -18.24 -30.34 -18.17
C ARG A 786 -17.86 -29.18 -17.25
N GLU A 787 -16.67 -29.19 -16.67
CA GLU A 787 -16.13 -27.98 -16.04
C GLU A 787 -16.01 -26.85 -17.09
N PRO A 788 -16.42 -25.61 -16.77
CA PRO A 788 -16.22 -24.47 -17.64
C PRO A 788 -14.73 -24.30 -17.95
N GLY A 789 -14.34 -24.45 -19.23
CA GLY A 789 -12.95 -24.34 -19.68
C GLY A 789 -12.22 -25.66 -19.93
N SER A 790 -12.80 -26.82 -19.58
CA SER A 790 -12.25 -28.13 -19.96
C SER A 790 -12.71 -28.53 -21.38
N SER A 791 -11.74 -28.89 -22.24
CA SER A 791 -11.95 -29.32 -23.63
C SER A 791 -12.18 -30.83 -23.81
N GLU A 792 -12.10 -31.63 -22.74
CA GLU A 792 -12.00 -33.09 -22.83
C GLU A 792 -12.80 -33.80 -21.72
N ILE A 793 -13.43 -34.93 -22.06
CA ILE A 793 -14.38 -35.69 -21.21
C ILE A 793 -14.01 -37.19 -21.25
N CYS A 794 -14.20 -37.93 -20.15
CA CYS A 794 -13.96 -39.38 -20.10
C CYS A 794 -14.79 -40.15 -21.13
N GLY A 795 -14.23 -41.16 -21.82
CA GLY A 795 -14.99 -42.10 -22.66
C GLY A 795 -15.40 -43.35 -21.88
N GLY A 796 -16.52 -43.97 -22.26
CA GLY A 796 -17.00 -45.22 -21.66
C GLY A 796 -16.35 -46.45 -22.28
N ALA A 797 -16.79 -46.85 -23.47
CA ALA A 797 -16.28 -48.01 -24.19
C ALA A 797 -15.97 -47.71 -25.66
N MET A 798 -14.88 -48.25 -26.18
CA MET A 798 -14.42 -48.09 -27.56
C MET A 798 -14.07 -49.45 -28.15
N PHE A 799 -14.57 -49.72 -29.35
CA PHE A 799 -14.40 -50.98 -30.05
C PHE A 799 -13.96 -50.71 -31.48
N SER A 800 -12.86 -51.31 -31.91
CA SER A 800 -12.36 -51.23 -33.27
C SER A 800 -11.76 -52.56 -33.71
N SER A 801 -12.00 -52.95 -34.95
CA SER A 801 -11.58 -54.25 -35.49
C SER A 801 -11.19 -54.13 -36.95
N ALA A 802 -10.09 -54.75 -37.35
CA ALA A 802 -9.69 -54.96 -38.75
C ALA A 802 -10.42 -56.16 -39.41
N GLY A 803 -11.23 -56.89 -38.63
CA GLY A 803 -12.01 -58.05 -39.05
C GLY A 803 -13.47 -57.92 -38.62
N SER A 804 -14.07 -59.02 -38.17
CA SER A 804 -15.47 -59.01 -37.67
C SER A 804 -15.53 -58.83 -36.15
N ILE A 805 -16.42 -57.98 -35.66
CA ILE A 805 -16.76 -57.85 -34.23
C ILE A 805 -18.26 -58.08 -34.01
N LYS A 806 -18.59 -58.95 -33.07
CA LYS A 806 -19.95 -59.06 -32.53
C LYS A 806 -19.98 -58.55 -31.10
N LEU A 807 -20.70 -57.46 -30.88
CA LEU A 807 -20.81 -56.80 -29.59
C LEU A 807 -22.20 -57.04 -29.00
N ALA A 808 -22.26 -57.66 -27.83
CA ALA A 808 -23.45 -57.69 -26.99
C ALA A 808 -23.26 -56.75 -25.80
N PHE A 809 -24.06 -55.69 -25.72
CA PHE A 809 -23.96 -54.65 -24.70
C PHE A 809 -25.27 -54.57 -23.90
N ASN A 810 -25.34 -55.22 -22.75
CA ASN A 810 -26.62 -55.48 -22.07
C ASN A 810 -26.66 -54.96 -20.62
N HIS A 811 -27.75 -54.36 -20.16
CA HIS A 811 -27.91 -53.93 -18.77
C HIS A 811 -26.79 -53.03 -18.23
N ASN A 812 -26.12 -52.23 -19.06
CA ASN A 812 -25.10 -51.31 -18.55
C ASN A 812 -25.75 -49.96 -18.22
N THR A 813 -25.22 -49.28 -17.20
CA THR A 813 -25.60 -47.89 -16.88
C THR A 813 -24.40 -47.01 -17.19
N ILE A 814 -24.57 -46.04 -18.08
CA ILE A 814 -23.53 -45.07 -18.45
C ILE A 814 -24.05 -43.67 -18.17
N THR A 815 -23.34 -42.92 -17.33
CA THR A 815 -23.72 -41.55 -16.98
C THR A 815 -22.54 -40.61 -16.88
N GLY A 816 -22.69 -39.37 -17.35
CA GLY A 816 -21.70 -38.31 -17.12
C GLY A 816 -20.38 -38.45 -17.89
N VAL A 817 -20.35 -39.24 -18.96
CA VAL A 817 -19.17 -39.47 -19.83
C VAL A 817 -19.33 -38.74 -21.18
N GLY A 818 -18.24 -38.53 -21.90
CA GLY A 818 -18.21 -37.90 -23.22
C GLY A 818 -18.92 -38.75 -24.26
N THR A 819 -18.28 -39.83 -24.69
CA THR A 819 -18.88 -40.84 -25.55
C THR A 819 -19.13 -42.10 -24.74
N GLY A 820 -20.39 -42.54 -24.65
CA GLY A 820 -20.77 -43.76 -23.95
C GLY A 820 -20.17 -45.00 -24.62
N ILE A 821 -20.50 -45.21 -25.88
CA ILE A 821 -19.92 -46.28 -26.73
C ILE A 821 -19.48 -45.70 -28.06
N SER A 822 -18.26 -46.05 -28.49
CA SER A 822 -17.76 -45.83 -29.85
C SER A 822 -17.45 -47.17 -30.52
N VAL A 823 -17.98 -47.41 -31.72
CA VAL A 823 -17.61 -48.53 -32.57
C VAL A 823 -17.04 -47.98 -33.87
N GLU A 824 -15.81 -48.34 -34.21
CA GLU A 824 -15.02 -47.66 -35.23
C GLU A 824 -14.43 -48.63 -36.24
N GLU A 825 -14.58 -48.30 -37.52
CA GLU A 825 -13.94 -48.99 -38.64
C GLU A 825 -12.41 -48.85 -38.56
N TYR A 826 -11.67 -49.96 -38.52
CA TYR A 826 -10.21 -49.92 -38.52
C TYR A 826 -9.62 -50.01 -39.93
N THR A 827 -10.21 -50.86 -40.78
CA THR A 827 -9.86 -51.04 -42.20
C THR A 827 -11.13 -51.16 -43.06
N PHE A 828 -11.04 -50.89 -44.37
CA PHE A 828 -12.18 -50.89 -45.29
C PHE A 828 -12.91 -52.25 -45.46
N ASP A 829 -12.38 -53.34 -44.87
CA ASP A 829 -12.95 -54.69 -44.88
C ASP A 829 -13.50 -55.11 -43.50
N SER A 830 -13.65 -54.17 -42.57
CA SER A 830 -14.19 -54.43 -41.23
C SER A 830 -15.67 -54.79 -41.30
N VAL A 831 -16.15 -55.59 -40.35
CA VAL A 831 -17.59 -55.89 -40.19
C VAL A 831 -18.01 -55.80 -38.71
N ALA A 832 -19.13 -55.15 -38.40
CA ALA A 832 -19.63 -55.03 -37.03
C ALA A 832 -21.11 -55.43 -36.88
N GLU A 833 -21.40 -56.30 -35.90
CA GLU A 833 -22.76 -56.59 -35.41
C GLU A 833 -22.88 -56.06 -33.98
N VAL A 834 -23.73 -55.06 -33.76
CA VAL A 834 -23.92 -54.42 -32.46
C VAL A 834 -25.33 -54.72 -31.95
N LYS A 835 -25.42 -55.37 -30.79
CA LYS A 835 -26.66 -55.65 -30.07
C LYS A 835 -26.64 -54.96 -28.71
N MET A 836 -27.61 -54.10 -28.45
CA MET A 836 -27.69 -53.37 -27.19
C MET A 836 -29.05 -53.50 -26.54
N ASN A 837 -29.10 -54.06 -25.34
CA ASN A 837 -30.37 -54.33 -24.66
C ASN A 837 -30.39 -53.76 -23.23
N ASN A 838 -31.49 -53.13 -22.82
CA ASN A 838 -31.72 -52.73 -21.43
C ASN A 838 -30.64 -51.81 -20.83
N ASN A 839 -30.00 -50.92 -21.59
CA ASN A 839 -28.98 -50.00 -21.06
C ASN A 839 -29.56 -48.63 -20.69
N ILE A 840 -28.91 -47.93 -19.74
CA ILE A 840 -29.15 -46.52 -19.45
C ILE A 840 -28.00 -45.69 -20.02
N PHE A 841 -28.32 -44.65 -20.79
CA PHE A 841 -27.39 -43.61 -21.23
C PHE A 841 -27.88 -42.24 -20.78
N SER A 842 -27.13 -41.58 -19.90
CA SER A 842 -27.51 -40.25 -19.42
C SER A 842 -26.37 -39.25 -19.32
N ALA A 843 -26.68 -37.96 -19.45
CA ALA A 843 -25.73 -36.87 -19.24
C ALA A 843 -24.43 -37.02 -20.07
N SER A 844 -24.53 -37.52 -21.30
CA SER A 844 -23.38 -37.75 -22.19
C SER A 844 -23.36 -36.84 -23.41
N LEU A 845 -22.18 -36.57 -23.99
CA LEU A 845 -22.15 -35.87 -25.29
C LEU A 845 -22.72 -36.76 -26.40
N SER A 846 -22.41 -38.05 -26.36
CA SER A 846 -22.95 -39.03 -27.30
C SER A 846 -23.15 -40.36 -26.61
N ALA A 847 -24.37 -40.90 -26.63
CA ALA A 847 -24.63 -42.22 -26.06
C ALA A 847 -23.98 -43.32 -26.90
N LEU A 848 -24.27 -43.35 -28.21
CA LEU A 848 -23.67 -44.26 -29.18
C LEU A 848 -23.07 -43.51 -30.38
N ARG A 849 -21.83 -43.83 -30.72
CA ARG A 849 -21.16 -43.37 -31.93
C ARG A 849 -20.74 -44.58 -32.77
N LEU A 850 -21.26 -44.66 -33.99
CA LEU A 850 -20.78 -45.61 -35.00
C LEU A 850 -20.02 -44.82 -36.06
N ASN A 851 -18.73 -45.11 -36.21
CA ASN A 851 -17.86 -44.40 -37.14
C ASN A 851 -17.44 -45.35 -38.27
N TRP A 852 -18.17 -45.29 -39.37
CA TRP A 852 -17.98 -46.14 -40.55
C TRP A 852 -17.95 -45.30 -41.81
N SER A 853 -17.13 -45.69 -42.78
CA SER A 853 -17.01 -45.00 -44.08
C SER A 853 -18.18 -45.29 -45.01
N SER A 854 -18.93 -46.38 -44.77
CA SER A 854 -20.10 -46.83 -45.52
C SER A 854 -21.31 -47.05 -44.58
N ASN A 855 -22.52 -46.97 -45.13
CA ASN A 855 -23.77 -47.31 -44.42
C ASN A 855 -24.38 -48.63 -44.94
N ASP A 856 -23.57 -49.60 -45.37
CA ASP A 856 -24.03 -50.91 -45.83
C ASP A 856 -24.37 -51.82 -44.63
N PRO A 857 -25.62 -52.32 -44.49
CA PRO A 857 -26.00 -53.24 -43.41
C PRO A 857 -25.20 -54.56 -43.37
N SER A 858 -24.54 -54.94 -44.47
CA SER A 858 -23.64 -56.09 -44.52
C SER A 858 -22.26 -55.83 -43.91
N GLU A 859 -21.88 -54.56 -43.75
CA GLU A 859 -20.64 -54.12 -43.11
C GLU A 859 -20.88 -53.68 -41.66
N ILE A 860 -22.01 -53.02 -41.36
CA ILE A 860 -22.35 -52.63 -40.00
C ILE A 860 -23.86 -52.72 -39.73
N SER A 861 -24.22 -53.44 -38.67
CA SER A 861 -25.59 -53.59 -38.21
C SER A 861 -25.71 -53.23 -36.72
N ALA A 862 -26.78 -52.52 -36.36
CA ALA A 862 -27.07 -52.12 -34.98
C ALA A 862 -28.52 -52.41 -34.62
N GLU A 863 -28.72 -53.33 -33.66
CA GLU A 863 -30.00 -53.69 -33.08
C GLU A 863 -30.05 -53.20 -31.62
N LEU A 864 -30.87 -52.19 -31.36
CA LEU A 864 -30.99 -51.54 -30.06
C LEU A 864 -32.40 -51.80 -29.48
N ASN A 865 -32.50 -52.55 -28.39
CA ASN A 865 -33.78 -52.88 -27.78
C ASN A 865 -33.88 -52.38 -26.33
N ASN A 866 -34.95 -51.67 -26.01
CA ASN A 866 -35.31 -51.31 -24.64
C ASN A 866 -34.24 -50.53 -23.86
N ASN A 867 -33.56 -49.60 -24.54
CA ASN A 867 -32.57 -48.72 -23.93
C ASN A 867 -33.21 -47.39 -23.51
N LEU A 868 -32.72 -46.82 -22.40
CA LEU A 868 -33.17 -45.55 -21.84
C LEU A 868 -32.14 -44.44 -22.10
N TYR A 869 -32.61 -43.31 -22.61
CA TYR A 869 -31.80 -42.15 -22.97
C TYR A 869 -32.29 -40.87 -22.28
N TRP A 870 -31.38 -40.11 -21.65
CA TRP A 870 -31.73 -38.85 -21.00
C TRP A 870 -30.60 -37.82 -20.96
N ASP A 871 -30.89 -36.55 -21.22
CA ASP A 871 -29.91 -35.45 -21.12
C ASP A 871 -28.60 -35.70 -21.89
N ASN A 872 -28.67 -36.45 -22.99
CA ASN A 872 -27.55 -36.62 -23.91
C ASN A 872 -27.57 -35.49 -24.94
N TYR A 873 -26.40 -34.95 -25.31
CA TYR A 873 -26.33 -33.99 -26.42
C TYR A 873 -26.72 -34.65 -27.76
N SER A 874 -26.36 -35.92 -27.94
CA SER A 874 -26.83 -36.77 -29.02
C SER A 874 -27.00 -38.20 -28.55
N ASP A 875 -28.14 -38.84 -28.81
CA ASP A 875 -28.27 -40.28 -28.53
C ASP A 875 -27.43 -41.11 -29.53
N TYR A 876 -27.33 -40.64 -30.77
CA TYR A 876 -26.66 -41.35 -31.86
C TYR A 876 -25.77 -40.41 -32.69
N GLN A 877 -24.64 -40.90 -33.18
CA GLN A 877 -23.83 -40.24 -34.21
C GLN A 877 -23.40 -41.25 -35.26
N GLY A 878 -23.56 -40.90 -36.56
CA GLY A 878 -23.09 -41.71 -37.70
C GLY A 878 -24.01 -42.85 -38.15
N ILE A 879 -25.29 -42.88 -37.75
CA ILE A 879 -26.16 -44.08 -37.87
C ILE A 879 -27.29 -43.94 -38.94
N ALA A 880 -27.15 -43.06 -39.93
CA ALA A 880 -28.23 -42.81 -40.89
C ALA A 880 -28.41 -44.00 -41.88
N GLY A 881 -29.35 -44.91 -41.60
CA GLY A 881 -29.82 -45.95 -42.53
C GLY A 881 -29.66 -47.40 -42.10
N ILE A 882 -29.00 -47.67 -40.96
CA ILE A 882 -28.65 -49.04 -40.49
C ILE A 882 -29.18 -49.38 -39.08
N LEU A 883 -29.94 -48.46 -38.47
CA LEU A 883 -30.45 -48.61 -37.11
C LEU A 883 -31.78 -49.39 -37.07
N LEU A 884 -31.81 -50.48 -36.32
CA LEU A 884 -33.04 -51.14 -35.88
C LEU A 884 -33.23 -50.90 -34.39
N GLU A 885 -34.09 -49.95 -34.04
CA GLU A 885 -34.37 -49.60 -32.64
C GLU A 885 -35.81 -49.94 -32.25
N SER A 886 -35.98 -50.65 -31.12
CA SER A 886 -37.28 -50.98 -30.53
C SER A 886 -37.30 -50.70 -29.03
N GLY A 887 -38.46 -50.31 -28.48
CA GLY A 887 -38.60 -50.08 -27.04
C GLY A 887 -37.79 -48.91 -26.46
N LYS A 888 -37.37 -47.92 -27.27
CA LYS A 888 -36.66 -46.73 -26.77
C LYS A 888 -37.45 -46.01 -25.67
N ILE A 889 -36.79 -45.71 -24.56
CA ILE A 889 -37.33 -44.89 -23.47
C ILE A 889 -36.57 -43.57 -23.41
N SER A 890 -37.30 -42.46 -23.40
CA SER A 890 -36.72 -41.11 -23.31
C SER A 890 -37.27 -40.39 -22.08
N ALA A 891 -36.71 -40.71 -20.92
CA ALA A 891 -37.15 -40.20 -19.63
C ALA A 891 -35.97 -40.14 -18.66
N ASP A 892 -36.06 -39.26 -17.66
CA ASP A 892 -35.05 -39.16 -16.60
C ASP A 892 -34.92 -40.49 -15.84
N PRO A 893 -33.76 -41.18 -15.86
CA PRO A 893 -33.56 -42.42 -15.13
C PRO A 893 -33.51 -42.23 -13.61
N ARG A 894 -33.47 -40.98 -13.10
CA ARG A 894 -33.41 -40.65 -11.67
C ARG A 894 -32.28 -41.39 -10.97
N LEU A 895 -31.07 -41.16 -11.45
CA LEU A 895 -29.86 -41.72 -10.87
C LEU A 895 -29.33 -40.82 -9.76
N ASN A 896 -29.01 -41.40 -8.60
CA ASN A 896 -28.22 -40.72 -7.58
C ASN A 896 -26.74 -40.60 -8.03
N PRO A 897 -25.88 -39.88 -7.29
CA PRO A 897 -24.46 -39.72 -7.67
C PRO A 897 -23.64 -41.02 -7.74
N ASN A 898 -24.12 -42.11 -7.12
CA ASN A 898 -23.51 -43.43 -7.21
C ASN A 898 -24.03 -44.24 -8.41
N GLY A 899 -24.89 -43.67 -9.25
CA GLY A 899 -25.50 -44.35 -10.38
C GLY A 899 -26.60 -45.34 -10.00
N TRP A 900 -27.17 -45.24 -8.80
CA TRP A 900 -28.29 -46.08 -8.37
C TRP A 900 -29.63 -45.42 -8.70
N LEU A 901 -30.64 -46.25 -8.98
CA LEU A 901 -32.00 -45.82 -9.25
C LEU A 901 -32.65 -45.25 -7.97
N GLU A 902 -33.34 -44.12 -8.10
CA GLU A 902 -34.18 -43.55 -7.05
C GLU A 902 -35.64 -44.02 -7.17
N VAL A 903 -36.38 -43.90 -6.06
CA VAL A 903 -37.82 -44.22 -6.00
C VAL A 903 -38.55 -43.51 -7.15
N SER A 904 -39.37 -44.26 -7.90
CA SER A 904 -40.10 -43.83 -9.11
C SER A 904 -39.26 -43.53 -10.36
N SER A 905 -38.05 -44.08 -10.45
CA SER A 905 -37.35 -44.17 -11.73
C SER A 905 -38.18 -44.96 -12.77
N PRO A 906 -38.26 -44.50 -14.04
CA PRO A 906 -38.93 -45.22 -15.12
C PRO A 906 -38.15 -46.46 -15.59
N ALA A 907 -36.94 -46.70 -15.09
CA ALA A 907 -36.18 -47.91 -15.37
C ALA A 907 -36.57 -49.10 -14.47
N ILE A 908 -37.33 -48.84 -13.38
CA ILE A 908 -37.76 -49.86 -12.43
C ILE A 908 -38.79 -50.80 -13.09
N ASP A 909 -38.57 -52.12 -13.00
CA ASP A 909 -39.39 -53.19 -13.57
C ASP A 909 -39.64 -53.05 -15.08
N ALA A 910 -38.71 -52.44 -15.81
CA ALA A 910 -38.91 -52.07 -17.21
C ALA A 910 -38.04 -52.85 -18.22
N ALA A 911 -37.13 -53.72 -17.77
CA ALA A 911 -36.22 -54.45 -18.65
C ALA A 911 -36.75 -55.80 -19.15
N PHE A 912 -36.25 -56.22 -20.31
CA PHE A 912 -36.42 -57.60 -20.76
C PHE A 912 -35.55 -58.55 -19.92
N ASP A 913 -36.06 -59.74 -19.60
CA ASP A 913 -35.25 -60.78 -18.96
C ASP A 913 -34.25 -61.38 -19.95
N LEU A 914 -32.97 -61.11 -19.69
CA LEU A 914 -31.84 -61.64 -20.45
C LEU A 914 -31.07 -62.73 -19.67
N GLY A 915 -31.61 -63.22 -18.55
CA GLY A 915 -31.05 -64.33 -17.77
C GLY A 915 -29.97 -63.94 -16.74
N LEU A 916 -29.88 -62.66 -16.37
CA LEU A 916 -28.99 -62.19 -15.30
C LEU A 916 -29.66 -62.36 -13.94
N SER A 917 -29.00 -63.08 -13.02
CA SER A 917 -29.54 -63.39 -11.68
C SER A 917 -29.17 -62.38 -10.60
N THR A 918 -28.19 -61.51 -10.86
CA THR A 918 -27.76 -60.45 -9.95
C THR A 918 -27.42 -59.16 -10.68
N ASP A 919 -27.56 -58.02 -9.99
CA ASP A 919 -27.11 -56.71 -10.47
C ASP A 919 -25.59 -56.50 -10.23
N VAL A 920 -25.08 -55.32 -10.60
CA VAL A 920 -23.67 -54.94 -10.44
C VAL A 920 -23.19 -54.92 -8.97
N ASN A 921 -24.10 -54.75 -8.02
CA ASN A 921 -23.82 -54.73 -6.58
C ASN A 921 -23.98 -56.13 -5.94
N GLY A 922 -24.35 -57.15 -6.73
CA GLY A 922 -24.64 -58.50 -6.26
C GLY A 922 -26.04 -58.66 -5.65
N ALA A 923 -26.93 -57.68 -5.78
CA ALA A 923 -28.32 -57.80 -5.37
C ALA A 923 -29.07 -58.77 -6.30
N SER A 924 -30.09 -59.46 -5.78
CA SER A 924 -30.89 -60.38 -6.59
C SER A 924 -31.71 -59.64 -7.65
N ARG A 925 -31.85 -60.24 -8.83
CA ARG A 925 -32.62 -59.73 -9.97
C ARG A 925 -33.46 -60.87 -10.58
N PRO A 926 -34.75 -60.66 -10.91
CA PRO A 926 -35.53 -59.44 -10.71
C PRO A 926 -36.15 -59.30 -9.31
N ILE A 927 -36.48 -58.08 -8.91
CA ILE A 927 -37.29 -57.74 -7.72
C ILE A 927 -38.43 -56.81 -8.15
N ASP A 928 -39.64 -57.01 -7.59
CA ASP A 928 -40.77 -56.08 -7.77
C ASP A 928 -40.47 -54.75 -7.05
N GLY A 929 -39.79 -53.86 -7.75
CA GLY A 929 -39.26 -52.60 -7.23
C GLY A 929 -40.31 -51.50 -7.18
N ASN A 930 -41.33 -51.56 -8.03
CA ASN A 930 -42.43 -50.58 -8.07
C ASN A 930 -43.63 -50.97 -7.16
N GLY A 931 -43.68 -52.21 -6.68
CA GLY A 931 -44.69 -52.73 -5.76
C GLY A 931 -46.04 -53.04 -6.40
N ASP A 932 -46.10 -53.27 -7.72
CA ASP A 932 -47.32 -53.59 -8.46
C ASP A 932 -47.69 -55.09 -8.46
N GLY A 933 -46.81 -55.94 -7.90
CA GLY A 933 -46.96 -57.38 -7.81
C GLY A 933 -46.30 -58.15 -8.97
N ILE A 934 -45.63 -57.48 -9.90
CA ILE A 934 -44.94 -58.07 -11.05
C ILE A 934 -43.45 -57.72 -10.99
N ALA A 935 -42.62 -58.70 -10.64
CA ALA A 935 -41.16 -58.52 -10.70
C ALA A 935 -40.67 -58.62 -12.16
N ALA A 936 -39.99 -57.58 -12.63
CA ALA A 936 -39.22 -57.60 -13.87
C ALA A 936 -37.83 -56.97 -13.61
N PRO A 937 -36.79 -57.30 -14.39
CA PRO A 937 -35.50 -56.69 -14.17
C PRO A 937 -35.56 -55.18 -14.42
N ASP A 938 -34.64 -54.44 -13.82
CA ASP A 938 -34.49 -53.02 -14.11
C ASP A 938 -33.62 -52.78 -15.35
N ILE A 939 -33.90 -51.68 -16.05
CA ILE A 939 -33.03 -51.18 -17.13
C ILE A 939 -31.75 -50.64 -16.49
N GLY A 940 -30.59 -51.02 -17.04
CA GLY A 940 -29.29 -50.66 -16.52
C GLY A 940 -28.69 -51.69 -15.55
N ALA A 941 -27.59 -51.28 -14.92
CA ALA A 941 -26.69 -52.18 -14.18
C ALA A 941 -27.12 -52.43 -12.72
N VAL A 942 -28.04 -51.64 -12.19
CA VAL A 942 -28.46 -51.67 -10.79
C VAL A 942 -29.91 -52.11 -10.72
N GLU A 943 -30.21 -53.02 -9.81
CA GLU A 943 -31.58 -53.40 -9.45
C GLU A 943 -32.01 -52.58 -8.23
N PHE A 944 -33.08 -51.82 -8.36
CA PHE A 944 -33.69 -51.04 -7.29
C PHE A 944 -34.16 -51.95 -6.16
N GLN A 945 -33.78 -51.60 -4.94
CA GLN A 945 -34.19 -52.29 -3.72
C GLN A 945 -35.19 -51.37 -2.98
N PRO A 946 -36.48 -51.74 -2.89
CA PRO A 946 -37.54 -50.89 -2.31
C PRO A 946 -37.48 -50.68 -0.79
#